data_AF-A0A1J4JSP1-F1
#
_entry.id   AF-A0A1J4JSP1-F1
#
_cell.length_a   1.000
_cell.length_b   1.000
_cell.length_c   1.000
_cell.angle_alpha   90.00
_cell.angle_beta   90.00
_cell.angle_gamma   90.00
#
_symmetry.space_group_name_H-M   'P 1'
#
loop_
_entity.id
_entity.type
_entity.pdbx_description
1 polymer ?
#
loop_
_entity_poly.entity_id
_entity_poly.type
_entity_poly.pdbx_seq_one_letter_code
_entity_poly.pdbx_strand_id
1 'polypeptide(L)'
;MILSFCFYSLAISRPRIHKSSLEWKDSLPNPSFFKTKILESSQEGLEEISYGSNSVYAANQELEQDPGDLHVINCGDDAHKEKGSQTFSYYLYNCEFKDYQSTDYKEGGAVYIYNCGLRCTQCHFINCASSDKGGGVYHQSGRPSSKNTTEYIVEYNNCEFRGCTSAAGGGLYLYLTTEENYGYINHCQFTNNTATKFATDSEGQEDEGNANCGGGGFHLQGYHGILSSCTFSNNFGVGSNVFISALLNSGSQAIATQLINCNLSLKGSTEAKSSIYYAGYSKALKGLLIKSCILYGSVDENSYQINTNTENANSNIYIYFENTFICTGEERAVEGGFGEEVSKEGITFDCASLPTINPSITPTIDPSLPFLTCDSNKRCEFGEGNAQNTTYVKIQNTKFSDIHSDTDGGAVFLSGYNIICDQSTFERCSSNNQGGGIYLKIGLRKYNNVLNAEISNCQLNKCKAKGGAGIFAHSTVEGRLINIHKCIFNDNEVLNISDYKSTLLDTESSDINVGGGGIFLVTNGGVVENCEFKDNKGIGSDMIVYISNDISSSLRQETIIKDCKFNFEGNSASPSSFYLIRTTKSDIHVTLENCVFRGTLEKEDGIIPHFIDADELKQRLGLLVLKDVYFCGDFNEQQVFQGNVSNYIDIENSSIYYDCSNLPDDTDSGKGLSKSGKIAIGIVIPLVVIVVVVVIIIFFVIKKRNDNMAHEEPTNELSETFKSTSDFYASQGASEENPLSANFENDGNDPFMREFEESLQN
;
A
#
# COMPACT_ATOMS: atom_id res chain seq x y z
N MET A 1 21.78 -28.31 -65.14
CA MET A 1 22.95 -27.54 -65.64
C MET A 1 22.94 -26.17 -64.95
N ILE A 2 24.02 -25.39 -65.07
CA ILE A 2 24.33 -24.22 -64.22
C ILE A 2 23.58 -22.93 -64.65
N LEU A 3 23.40 -21.98 -63.71
CA LEU A 3 22.82 -20.61 -63.86
C LEU A 3 21.29 -20.55 -64.12
N SER A 4 20.55 -19.45 -63.84
CA SER A 4 20.97 -18.08 -63.46
C SER A 4 19.94 -17.28 -62.61
N PHE A 5 20.43 -16.14 -62.13
CA PHE A 5 19.80 -14.82 -61.83
C PHE A 5 18.48 -14.46 -62.55
N CYS A 6 17.65 -13.46 -62.16
CA CYS A 6 17.44 -12.64 -60.93
C CYS A 6 16.34 -11.56 -61.23
N PHE A 7 16.10 -10.61 -60.30
CA PHE A 7 15.46 -9.27 -60.47
C PHE A 7 13.92 -9.09 -60.65
N TYR A 8 13.32 -8.51 -59.58
CA TYR A 8 12.48 -7.27 -59.55
C TYR A 8 10.96 -7.21 -59.90
N SER A 9 10.20 -6.81 -58.86
CA SER A 9 9.33 -5.61 -58.78
C SER A 9 7.89 -5.54 -59.33
N LEU A 10 7.00 -5.15 -58.41
CA LEU A 10 5.90 -4.15 -58.51
C LEU A 10 4.87 -4.25 -59.67
N ALA A 11 3.60 -4.55 -59.33
CA ALA A 11 2.59 -3.51 -59.01
C ALA A 11 1.11 -4.00 -59.12
N ILE A 12 0.33 -3.69 -58.08
CA ILE A 12 -1.07 -3.20 -58.10
C ILE A 12 -2.06 -3.80 -59.12
N SER A 13 -3.03 -4.59 -58.63
CA SER A 13 -4.46 -4.33 -58.93
C SER A 13 -5.43 -4.97 -57.91
N ARG A 14 -6.33 -4.14 -57.37
CA ARG A 14 -7.71 -4.50 -57.00
C ARG A 14 -8.61 -4.15 -58.22
N PRO A 15 -9.93 -4.47 -58.30
CA PRO A 15 -10.82 -5.07 -57.26
C PRO A 15 -11.76 -6.19 -57.77
N ARG A 16 -12.56 -6.78 -56.87
CA ARG A 16 -14.04 -6.65 -56.92
C ARG A 16 -14.73 -7.17 -55.64
N ILE A 17 -16.00 -6.78 -55.50
CA ILE A 17 -16.91 -7.06 -54.38
C ILE A 17 -18.01 -8.01 -54.89
N HIS A 18 -18.53 -8.89 -54.05
CA HIS A 18 -19.94 -9.29 -54.12
C HIS A 18 -20.54 -9.56 -52.73
N LYS A 19 -21.81 -9.19 -52.53
CA LYS A 19 -22.63 -9.49 -51.35
C LYS A 19 -23.74 -10.47 -51.71
N SER A 20 -24.04 -11.39 -50.79
CA SER A 20 -25.36 -12.03 -50.55
C SER A 20 -25.20 -12.91 -49.28
N SER A 21 -25.89 -12.78 -48.15
CA SER A 21 -27.24 -12.30 -47.77
C SER A 21 -28.40 -13.22 -48.17
N LEU A 22 -28.93 -13.98 -47.20
CA LEU A 22 -30.32 -14.43 -47.15
C LEU A 22 -30.66 -14.95 -45.73
N GLU A 23 -31.72 -14.40 -45.13
CA GLU A 23 -32.33 -14.84 -43.87
C GLU A 23 -33.46 -15.84 -44.14
N TRP A 24 -33.88 -16.61 -43.13
CA TRP A 24 -35.25 -17.14 -43.02
C TRP A 24 -35.67 -17.24 -41.55
N LYS A 25 -37.00 -17.30 -41.30
CA LYS A 25 -37.64 -16.88 -40.05
C LYS A 25 -38.59 -17.94 -39.45
N ASP A 26 -38.74 -17.84 -38.13
CA ASP A 26 -39.92 -18.12 -37.29
C ASP A 26 -40.69 -19.46 -37.42
N SER A 27 -40.73 -20.24 -36.32
CA SER A 27 -41.99 -20.83 -35.81
C SER A 27 -41.86 -21.32 -34.36
N LEU A 28 -42.93 -21.16 -33.57
CA LEU A 28 -43.11 -21.68 -32.20
C LEU A 28 -44.18 -22.78 -32.20
N PRO A 29 -44.18 -23.72 -31.24
CA PRO A 29 -45.04 -23.53 -30.06
C PRO A 29 -44.45 -24.06 -28.72
N ASN A 30 -45.17 -23.77 -27.64
CA ASN A 30 -44.92 -24.12 -26.23
C ASN A 30 -46.31 -24.54 -25.62
N PRO A 31 -46.47 -25.18 -24.43
CA PRO A 31 -45.51 -25.83 -23.52
C PRO A 31 -45.92 -27.26 -23.06
N SER A 32 -45.09 -27.93 -22.22
CA SER A 32 -45.43 -28.31 -20.81
C SER A 32 -44.75 -29.57 -20.21
N PHE A 33 -44.67 -29.57 -18.87
CA PHE A 33 -44.43 -30.68 -17.91
C PHE A 33 -43.09 -31.48 -17.85
N PHE A 34 -42.17 -30.90 -17.05
CA PHE A 34 -41.58 -31.48 -15.82
C PHE A 34 -40.69 -32.76 -15.81
N LYS A 35 -39.44 -32.50 -15.38
CA LYS A 35 -38.62 -33.24 -14.38
C LYS A 35 -37.77 -34.47 -14.77
N THR A 36 -36.46 -34.20 -14.73
CA THR A 36 -35.36 -35.01 -14.13
C THR A 36 -34.55 -35.94 -15.03
N LYS A 37 -33.22 -35.87 -14.82
CA LYS A 37 -32.15 -36.82 -15.20
C LYS A 37 -31.61 -36.72 -16.63
N ILE A 38 -30.37 -36.23 -16.73
CA ILE A 38 -29.46 -36.42 -17.87
C ILE A 38 -28.13 -36.97 -17.33
N LEU A 39 -27.53 -37.86 -18.11
CA LEU A 39 -26.15 -38.37 -18.01
C LEU A 39 -25.48 -38.14 -19.37
N GLU A 40 -24.16 -37.96 -19.37
CA GLU A 40 -23.21 -38.34 -20.43
C GLU A 40 -23.54 -38.05 -21.92
N SER A 41 -22.79 -37.11 -22.53
CA SER A 41 -22.18 -37.19 -23.89
C SER A 41 -21.54 -35.82 -24.24
N SER A 42 -20.46 -35.72 -25.03
CA SER A 42 -19.59 -36.73 -25.67
C SER A 42 -18.14 -36.21 -25.80
N GLN A 43 -17.20 -37.10 -26.16
CA GLN A 43 -15.76 -36.86 -26.25
C GLN A 43 -15.33 -36.03 -27.47
N GLU A 44 -14.11 -35.45 -27.40
CA GLU A 44 -12.98 -35.56 -28.38
C GLU A 44 -12.09 -34.30 -28.30
N GLY A 45 -10.77 -34.36 -28.03
CA GLY A 45 -9.94 -35.48 -27.60
C GLY A 45 -8.47 -35.06 -27.44
N LEU A 46 -7.76 -35.60 -26.44
CA LEU A 46 -6.31 -35.50 -26.26
C LEU A 46 -5.79 -36.87 -25.78
N GLU A 47 -4.60 -37.28 -26.22
CA GLU A 47 -4.03 -38.60 -25.94
C GLU A 47 -3.33 -38.63 -24.56
N GLU A 48 -3.60 -39.68 -23.77
CA GLU A 48 -2.83 -39.98 -22.56
C GLU A 48 -1.41 -40.44 -22.92
N ILE A 49 -0.39 -39.74 -22.41
CA ILE A 49 0.98 -40.28 -22.29
C ILE A 49 1.46 -39.99 -20.86
N SER A 50 1.86 -41.05 -20.16
CA SER A 50 2.35 -40.99 -18.77
C SER A 50 3.87 -41.17 -18.71
N TYR A 51 4.49 -40.56 -17.69
CA TYR A 51 5.54 -41.09 -16.79
C TYR A 51 6.58 -40.03 -16.42
N GLY A 52 6.72 -39.77 -15.11
CA GLY A 52 7.67 -38.80 -14.52
C GLY A 52 7.64 -38.81 -12.99
N SER A 53 7.60 -40.00 -12.38
CA SER A 53 7.23 -40.16 -10.98
C SER A 53 8.35 -39.85 -9.98
N ASN A 54 8.23 -38.71 -9.27
CA ASN A 54 8.81 -38.47 -7.94
C ASN A 54 7.74 -37.88 -7.03
N SER A 55 6.82 -38.71 -6.53
CA SER A 55 5.74 -38.26 -5.64
C SER A 55 6.17 -38.22 -4.18
N VAL A 56 6.10 -37.03 -3.58
CA VAL A 56 6.13 -36.83 -2.13
C VAL A 56 4.73 -36.40 -1.70
N TYR A 57 4.20 -37.01 -0.65
CA TYR A 57 2.91 -36.61 -0.07
C TYR A 57 3.07 -35.28 0.68
N ALA A 58 2.62 -34.18 0.07
CA ALA A 58 2.10 -33.05 0.85
C ALA A 58 0.77 -33.47 1.51
N ALA A 59 0.44 -32.90 2.66
CA ALA A 59 -0.81 -33.20 3.36
C ALA A 59 -1.97 -32.39 2.75
N ASN A 60 -3.09 -33.05 2.46
CA ASN A 60 -4.33 -32.36 2.13
C ASN A 60 -4.87 -31.62 3.38
N GLN A 61 -4.47 -30.36 3.54
CA GLN A 61 -5.29 -29.38 4.24
C GLN A 61 -6.18 -28.68 3.21
N GLU A 62 -7.40 -28.34 3.61
CA GLU A 62 -8.34 -27.63 2.75
C GLU A 62 -7.83 -26.19 2.51
N LEU A 63 -7.86 -25.74 1.24
CA LEU A 63 -7.36 -24.42 0.86
C LEU A 63 -8.28 -23.31 1.38
N GLU A 64 -7.93 -22.74 2.53
CA GLU A 64 -8.48 -21.46 2.95
C GLU A 64 -7.90 -20.34 2.07
N GLN A 65 -8.80 -19.52 1.51
CA GLN A 65 -8.54 -18.32 0.68
C GLN A 65 -8.24 -18.54 -0.81
N ASP A 66 -9.31 -18.71 -1.58
CA ASP A 66 -9.37 -18.47 -3.03
C ASP A 66 -9.39 -16.96 -3.36
N PRO A 67 -8.33 -16.38 -3.98
CA PRO A 67 -8.24 -14.98 -4.35
C PRO A 67 -8.88 -14.76 -5.73
N GLY A 68 -10.18 -14.47 -5.72
CA GLY A 68 -11.13 -14.69 -6.82
C GLY A 68 -10.92 -14.00 -8.18
N ASP A 69 -9.83 -13.27 -8.40
CA ASP A 69 -9.39 -12.76 -9.71
C ASP A 69 -8.15 -13.51 -10.28
N LEU A 70 -7.58 -14.43 -9.50
CA LEU A 70 -6.40 -15.23 -9.85
C LEU A 70 -6.77 -16.71 -9.92
N HIS A 71 -6.24 -17.41 -10.92
CA HIS A 71 -6.36 -18.87 -10.97
C HIS A 71 -5.38 -19.50 -9.97
N VAL A 72 -5.89 -20.05 -8.88
CA VAL A 72 -5.11 -20.84 -7.91
C VAL A 72 -4.59 -22.10 -8.60
N ILE A 73 -3.28 -22.32 -8.53
CA ILE A 73 -2.65 -23.58 -8.91
C ILE A 73 -2.37 -24.35 -7.61
N ASN A 74 -2.95 -25.55 -7.46
CA ASN A 74 -2.69 -26.38 -6.29
C ASN A 74 -1.25 -26.90 -6.30
N CYS A 75 -0.62 -26.96 -5.13
CA CYS A 75 0.73 -27.51 -4.98
C CYS A 75 0.74 -29.01 -5.35
N GLY A 76 1.30 -29.36 -6.51
CA GLY A 76 1.41 -30.74 -7.00
C GLY A 76 0.56 -31.08 -8.23
N ASP A 77 -0.36 -30.19 -8.63
CA ASP A 77 -0.93 -30.20 -9.99
C ASP A 77 0.11 -29.67 -11.02
N ASP A 78 -0.20 -29.73 -12.31
CA ASP A 78 0.71 -29.53 -13.45
C ASP A 78 1.15 -28.05 -13.68
N ALA A 79 1.72 -27.40 -12.66
CA ALA A 79 2.31 -26.06 -12.67
C ALA A 79 3.45 -25.87 -13.71
N HIS A 80 3.85 -26.96 -14.37
CA HIS A 80 4.76 -26.98 -15.52
C HIS A 80 4.15 -26.51 -16.84
N LYS A 81 2.81 -26.45 -17.01
CA LYS A 81 2.20 -26.52 -18.36
C LYS A 81 1.13 -25.45 -18.71
N GLU A 82 1.02 -24.37 -17.93
CA GLU A 82 0.07 -23.27 -18.18
C GLU A 82 0.45 -22.39 -19.39
N LYS A 83 0.00 -22.81 -20.58
CA LYS A 83 0.25 -22.12 -21.85
C LYS A 83 -0.93 -21.24 -22.26
N GLY A 84 -1.07 -20.09 -21.61
CA GLY A 84 -2.15 -19.13 -21.84
C GLY A 84 -2.37 -18.74 -23.31
N SER A 85 -3.54 -19.15 -23.84
CA SER A 85 -4.12 -18.58 -25.07
C SER A 85 -4.89 -17.28 -24.80
N GLN A 86 -5.26 -17.06 -23.54
CA GLN A 86 -5.90 -15.87 -22.98
C GLN A 86 -5.01 -15.28 -21.88
N THR A 87 -5.33 -14.08 -21.41
CA THR A 87 -4.47 -13.29 -20.52
C THR A 87 -4.89 -13.40 -19.06
N PHE A 88 -4.45 -14.48 -18.40
CA PHE A 88 -4.72 -14.71 -16.97
C PHE A 88 -3.49 -14.39 -16.10
N SER A 89 -3.74 -14.28 -14.79
CA SER A 89 -2.70 -14.29 -13.75
C SER A 89 -2.99 -15.42 -12.76
N TYR A 90 -1.96 -16.15 -12.34
CA TYR A 90 -2.08 -17.30 -11.44
C TYR A 90 -1.68 -16.95 -10.01
N TYR A 91 -2.09 -17.78 -9.05
CA TYR A 91 -1.64 -17.74 -7.67
C TYR A 91 -0.98 -19.06 -7.25
N LEU A 92 0.22 -18.98 -6.69
CA LEU A 92 0.91 -20.07 -5.99
C LEU A 92 1.17 -19.63 -4.55
N TYR A 93 0.74 -20.44 -3.58
CA TYR A 93 0.83 -20.14 -2.15
C TYR A 93 1.35 -21.33 -1.35
N ASN A 94 2.36 -21.10 -0.50
CA ASN A 94 2.84 -22.06 0.50
C ASN A 94 3.22 -23.46 -0.07
N CYS A 95 3.68 -23.51 -1.33
CA CYS A 95 4.06 -24.75 -2.01
C CYS A 95 5.55 -25.08 -1.82
N GLU A 96 5.88 -26.31 -1.42
CA GLU A 96 7.23 -26.87 -1.58
C GLU A 96 7.33 -27.64 -2.90
N PHE A 97 8.15 -27.13 -3.82
CA PHE A 97 8.61 -27.83 -5.02
C PHE A 97 10.04 -28.32 -4.77
N LYS A 98 10.26 -29.64 -4.82
CA LYS A 98 11.54 -30.24 -4.45
C LYS A 98 12.02 -31.33 -5.41
N ASP A 99 13.30 -31.27 -5.78
CA ASP A 99 13.99 -32.22 -6.66
C ASP A 99 13.35 -32.36 -8.08
N TYR A 100 12.53 -31.39 -8.49
CA TYR A 100 11.86 -31.35 -9.81
C TYR A 100 12.87 -31.10 -10.95
N GLN A 101 12.62 -31.69 -12.12
CA GLN A 101 13.51 -31.62 -13.29
C GLN A 101 12.65 -31.53 -14.57
N SER A 102 12.79 -30.47 -15.37
CA SER A 102 11.99 -30.31 -16.59
C SER A 102 12.49 -31.22 -17.72
N THR A 103 11.65 -32.18 -18.14
CA THR A 103 11.94 -33.14 -19.23
C THR A 103 11.39 -32.70 -20.59
N ASP A 104 10.25 -31.99 -20.58
CA ASP A 104 9.44 -31.73 -21.77
C ASP A 104 9.70 -30.34 -22.37
N TYR A 105 10.10 -29.41 -21.50
CA TYR A 105 10.51 -28.04 -21.83
C TYR A 105 11.97 -27.85 -21.41
N LYS A 106 12.64 -26.83 -21.94
CA LYS A 106 14.02 -26.53 -21.51
C LYS A 106 14.06 -25.57 -20.33
N GLU A 107 12.94 -24.89 -20.11
CA GLU A 107 12.77 -23.81 -19.17
C GLU A 107 11.82 -24.23 -18.03
N GLY A 108 11.98 -23.65 -16.85
CA GLY A 108 11.08 -23.84 -15.70
C GLY A 108 11.18 -25.23 -15.07
N GLY A 109 12.17 -25.41 -14.20
CA GLY A 109 12.48 -26.73 -13.63
C GLY A 109 11.42 -27.30 -12.70
N ALA A 110 10.63 -26.45 -12.04
CA ALA A 110 9.39 -26.82 -11.33
C ALA A 110 8.15 -26.06 -11.84
N VAL A 111 8.32 -24.80 -12.26
CA VAL A 111 7.21 -23.95 -12.75
C VAL A 111 7.63 -23.23 -14.03
N TYR A 112 6.74 -23.25 -15.02
CA TYR A 112 6.91 -22.58 -16.31
C TYR A 112 5.66 -21.73 -16.61
N ILE A 113 5.81 -20.40 -16.59
CA ILE A 113 4.75 -19.44 -16.92
C ILE A 113 5.08 -18.73 -18.23
N TYR A 114 4.17 -18.74 -19.20
CA TYR A 114 4.37 -18.10 -20.50
C TYR A 114 3.13 -17.31 -20.94
N ASN A 115 3.32 -16.01 -21.21
CA ASN A 115 2.25 -15.07 -21.60
C ASN A 115 1.13 -14.92 -20.55
N CYS A 116 1.48 -15.01 -19.27
CA CYS A 116 0.57 -14.87 -18.14
C CYS A 116 1.25 -14.16 -16.96
N GLY A 117 0.44 -13.72 -15.99
CA GLY A 117 0.92 -13.27 -14.69
C GLY A 117 1.07 -14.42 -13.69
N LEU A 118 1.83 -14.18 -12.64
CA LEU A 118 1.95 -15.05 -11.47
C LEU A 118 2.20 -14.17 -10.24
N ARG A 119 1.39 -14.38 -9.19
CA ARG A 119 1.73 -14.07 -7.80
C ARG A 119 2.17 -15.36 -7.13
N CYS A 120 3.44 -15.45 -6.78
CA CYS A 120 4.05 -16.58 -6.09
C CYS A 120 4.43 -16.14 -4.67
N THR A 121 3.96 -16.87 -3.67
CA THR A 121 3.98 -16.42 -2.28
C THR A 121 4.32 -17.56 -1.34
N GLN A 122 5.29 -17.37 -0.44
CA GLN A 122 5.70 -18.37 0.56
C GLN A 122 6.10 -19.74 -0.06
N CYS A 123 6.47 -19.77 -1.34
CA CYS A 123 6.84 -21.00 -2.04
C CYS A 123 8.33 -21.32 -1.85
N HIS A 124 8.65 -22.60 -1.70
CA HIS A 124 10.01 -23.11 -1.59
C HIS A 124 10.35 -23.92 -2.85
N PHE A 125 11.39 -23.53 -3.58
CA PHE A 125 11.93 -24.23 -4.74
C PHE A 125 13.30 -24.80 -4.35
N ILE A 126 13.40 -26.12 -4.25
CA ILE A 126 14.55 -26.82 -3.65
C ILE A 126 15.13 -27.83 -4.64
N ASN A 127 16.39 -27.67 -5.02
CA ASN A 127 17.13 -28.53 -5.95
C ASN A 127 16.48 -28.69 -7.34
N CYS A 128 15.56 -27.80 -7.72
CA CYS A 128 14.87 -27.86 -9.01
C CYS A 128 15.83 -27.54 -10.17
N ALA A 129 15.68 -28.17 -11.34
CA ALA A 129 16.52 -27.81 -12.49
C ALA A 129 15.84 -27.85 -13.87
N SER A 130 16.38 -27.03 -14.77
CA SER A 130 15.99 -26.95 -16.18
C SER A 130 17.24 -26.95 -17.08
N SER A 131 17.08 -27.19 -18.39
CA SER A 131 18.21 -27.33 -19.32
C SER A 131 18.59 -26.04 -20.08
N ASP A 132 17.84 -24.97 -19.89
CA ASP A 132 18.12 -23.63 -20.44
C ASP A 132 17.82 -22.53 -19.40
N LYS A 133 16.55 -22.24 -19.07
CA LYS A 133 16.21 -21.05 -18.26
C LYS A 133 15.36 -21.36 -17.03
N GLY A 134 15.65 -20.73 -15.89
CA GLY A 134 14.80 -20.82 -14.69
C GLY A 134 14.80 -22.21 -14.05
N GLY A 135 15.79 -22.49 -13.18
CA GLY A 135 15.96 -23.82 -12.59
C GLY A 135 14.88 -24.17 -11.56
N GLY A 136 14.46 -23.21 -10.74
CA GLY A 136 13.19 -23.29 -10.02
C GLY A 136 12.03 -22.87 -10.91
N VAL A 137 12.03 -21.60 -11.31
CA VAL A 137 10.92 -20.96 -12.03
C VAL A 137 11.42 -20.26 -13.30
N TYR A 138 10.73 -20.48 -14.41
CA TYR A 138 10.78 -19.60 -15.59
C TYR A 138 9.45 -18.86 -15.72
N HIS A 139 9.51 -17.53 -15.88
CA HIS A 139 8.32 -16.70 -16.08
C HIS A 139 8.55 -15.70 -17.20
N GLN A 140 7.69 -15.73 -18.22
CA GLN A 140 7.66 -14.73 -19.29
C GLN A 140 6.31 -13.99 -19.32
N SER A 141 6.30 -12.71 -18.94
CA SER A 141 5.09 -11.87 -18.96
C SER A 141 4.87 -11.28 -20.37
N GLY A 142 4.04 -11.96 -21.15
CA GLY A 142 3.61 -11.57 -22.50
C GLY A 142 4.32 -12.30 -23.66
N ARG A 143 4.18 -11.77 -24.88
CA ARG A 143 4.82 -12.29 -26.11
C ARG A 143 5.67 -11.19 -26.78
N PRO A 144 6.96 -11.41 -27.11
CA PRO A 144 7.89 -10.38 -27.62
C PRO A 144 7.61 -9.74 -29.00
N SER A 145 6.38 -9.84 -29.53
CA SER A 145 6.00 -9.32 -30.85
C SER A 145 4.55 -8.87 -30.97
N SER A 146 3.72 -9.07 -29.94
CA SER A 146 2.36 -8.56 -29.91
C SER A 146 2.35 -7.09 -29.46
N LYS A 147 1.47 -6.26 -30.05
CA LYS A 147 1.06 -4.96 -29.47
C LYS A 147 0.18 -5.15 -28.23
N ASN A 148 0.52 -6.10 -27.36
CA ASN A 148 -0.30 -6.43 -26.21
C ASN A 148 0.03 -5.47 -25.07
N THR A 149 -0.94 -4.63 -24.72
CA THR A 149 -0.86 -3.69 -23.59
C THR A 149 -1.38 -4.31 -22.30
N THR A 150 -1.62 -5.63 -22.25
CA THR A 150 -1.97 -6.30 -20.99
C THR A 150 -0.81 -6.22 -19.99
N GLU A 151 -1.13 -5.58 -18.88
CA GLU A 151 -0.42 -5.59 -17.62
C GLU A 151 -0.70 -6.93 -16.91
N TYR A 152 0.35 -7.68 -16.60
CA TYR A 152 0.30 -8.91 -15.84
C TYR A 152 0.81 -8.66 -14.42
N ILE A 153 0.20 -9.34 -13.44
CA ILE A 153 0.76 -9.42 -12.09
C ILE A 153 2.02 -10.28 -12.15
N VAL A 154 3.16 -9.76 -11.68
CA VAL A 154 4.44 -10.48 -11.64
C VAL A 154 5.07 -10.22 -10.28
N GLU A 155 4.77 -11.10 -9.33
CA GLU A 155 5.11 -10.90 -7.92
C GLU A 155 5.66 -12.19 -7.31
N TYR A 156 6.78 -12.09 -6.59
CA TYR A 156 7.43 -13.17 -5.86
C TYR A 156 7.70 -12.71 -4.43
N ASN A 157 6.98 -13.27 -3.45
CA ASN A 157 6.86 -12.69 -2.11
C ASN A 157 7.19 -13.72 -1.03
N ASN A 158 8.25 -13.49 -0.26
CA ASN A 158 8.74 -14.40 0.79
C ASN A 158 9.01 -15.83 0.30
N CYS A 159 9.48 -16.00 -0.95
CA CYS A 159 9.79 -17.31 -1.53
C CYS A 159 11.27 -17.70 -1.33
N GLU A 160 11.54 -18.99 -1.16
CA GLU A 160 12.89 -19.56 -1.12
C GLU A 160 13.24 -20.24 -2.45
N PHE A 161 14.43 -19.98 -2.97
CA PHE A 161 15.07 -20.70 -4.07
C PHE A 161 16.41 -21.25 -3.56
N ARG A 162 16.53 -22.58 -3.43
CA ARG A 162 17.69 -23.23 -2.81
C ARG A 162 18.24 -24.37 -3.66
N GLY A 163 19.49 -24.25 -4.12
CA GLY A 163 20.18 -25.30 -4.86
C GLY A 163 19.68 -25.54 -6.29
N CYS A 164 18.83 -24.65 -6.81
CA CYS A 164 18.24 -24.79 -8.13
C CYS A 164 19.24 -24.48 -9.25
N THR A 165 19.12 -25.14 -10.40
CA THR A 165 20.14 -25.13 -11.46
C THR A 165 19.56 -24.97 -12.87
N SER A 166 20.19 -24.16 -13.71
CA SER A 166 19.83 -24.02 -15.14
C SER A 166 21.03 -23.55 -15.97
N ALA A 167 20.84 -23.19 -17.24
CA ALA A 167 21.87 -22.49 -18.02
C ALA A 167 21.90 -20.98 -17.66
N ALA A 168 20.74 -20.36 -17.44
CA ALA A 168 20.58 -18.98 -16.97
C ALA A 168 19.37 -18.84 -16.01
N GLY A 169 19.51 -18.06 -14.93
CA GLY A 169 18.48 -17.97 -13.88
C GLY A 169 18.38 -19.28 -13.10
N GLY A 170 19.37 -19.60 -12.26
CA GLY A 170 19.44 -20.88 -11.54
C GLY A 170 18.27 -21.07 -10.58
N GLY A 171 17.95 -20.07 -9.77
CA GLY A 171 16.71 -20.01 -8.99
C GLY A 171 15.52 -19.58 -9.85
N LEU A 172 15.50 -18.32 -10.26
CA LEU A 172 14.41 -17.69 -11.02
C LEU A 172 14.94 -17.01 -12.29
N TYR A 173 14.30 -17.27 -13.43
CA TYR A 173 14.47 -16.50 -14.66
C TYR A 173 13.18 -15.77 -14.99
N LEU A 174 13.23 -14.44 -15.01
CA LEU A 174 12.10 -13.57 -15.29
C LEU A 174 12.31 -12.79 -16.60
N TYR A 175 11.39 -12.96 -17.55
CA TYR A 175 11.36 -12.27 -18.84
C TYR A 175 10.15 -11.32 -18.94
N LEU A 176 10.38 -10.02 -18.72
CA LEU A 176 9.36 -8.97 -18.88
C LEU A 176 9.35 -8.45 -20.32
N THR A 177 8.32 -8.81 -21.09
CA THR A 177 8.32 -8.58 -22.56
C THR A 177 7.87 -7.18 -23.00
N THR A 178 7.31 -6.36 -22.12
CA THR A 178 6.81 -5.00 -22.41
C THR A 178 7.11 -4.02 -21.25
N GLU A 179 7.09 -2.71 -21.52
CA GLU A 179 7.32 -1.64 -20.53
C GLU A 179 6.18 -1.49 -19.48
N GLU A 180 5.00 -2.06 -19.76
CA GLU A 180 3.86 -2.10 -18.81
C GLU A 180 3.98 -3.21 -17.77
N ASN A 181 4.90 -4.17 -17.94
CA ASN A 181 5.05 -5.32 -17.05
C ASN A 181 6.22 -5.10 -16.07
N TYR A 182 5.90 -5.05 -14.79
CA TYR A 182 6.83 -4.80 -13.68
C TYR A 182 7.00 -6.06 -12.84
N GLY A 183 8.24 -6.51 -12.66
CA GLY A 183 8.56 -7.65 -11.80
C GLY A 183 8.87 -7.21 -10.38
N TYR A 184 8.08 -7.64 -9.41
CA TYR A 184 8.31 -7.42 -7.99
C TYR A 184 8.84 -8.70 -7.34
N ILE A 185 9.98 -8.63 -6.67
CA ILE A 185 10.60 -9.74 -5.95
C ILE A 185 10.92 -9.25 -4.54
N ASN A 186 10.05 -9.58 -3.59
CA ASN A 186 10.02 -9.01 -2.25
C ASN A 186 10.31 -10.10 -1.20
N HIS A 187 11.21 -9.81 -0.25
CA HIS A 187 11.56 -10.69 0.88
C HIS A 187 12.05 -12.11 0.51
N CYS A 188 12.45 -12.34 -0.74
CA CYS A 188 12.85 -13.66 -1.24
C CYS A 188 14.29 -14.03 -0.87
N GLN A 189 14.55 -15.33 -0.79
CA GLN A 189 15.85 -15.91 -0.44
C GLN A 189 16.40 -16.78 -1.57
N PHE A 190 17.60 -16.48 -2.06
CA PHE A 190 18.26 -17.22 -3.14
C PHE A 190 19.59 -17.79 -2.63
N THR A 191 19.65 -19.09 -2.37
CA THR A 191 20.84 -19.75 -1.80
C THR A 191 21.37 -20.93 -2.62
N ASN A 192 22.69 -20.99 -2.84
CA ASN A 192 23.37 -22.10 -3.53
C ASN A 192 22.87 -22.44 -4.96
N ASN A 193 22.16 -21.53 -5.63
CA ASN A 193 21.63 -21.76 -6.98
C ASN A 193 22.71 -21.53 -8.05
N THR A 194 22.61 -22.21 -9.20
CA THR A 194 23.67 -22.25 -10.21
C THR A 194 23.17 -21.96 -11.63
N ALA A 195 23.75 -20.95 -12.28
CA ALA A 195 23.64 -20.75 -13.73
C ALA A 195 24.90 -21.34 -14.40
N THR A 196 24.73 -22.47 -15.08
CA THR A 196 25.82 -23.36 -15.54
C THR A 196 26.49 -22.94 -16.85
N LYS A 197 25.87 -22.02 -17.60
CA LYS A 197 26.36 -21.62 -18.92
C LYS A 197 27.11 -20.30 -18.84
N PHE A 198 28.26 -20.28 -19.49
CA PHE A 198 29.04 -19.12 -19.84
C PHE A 198 28.91 -18.96 -21.35
N ALA A 199 28.62 -17.76 -21.84
CA ALA A 199 28.52 -17.50 -23.27
C ALA A 199 29.87 -17.06 -23.85
N THR A 200 30.03 -17.22 -25.15
CA THR A 200 31.19 -16.71 -25.88
C THR A 200 30.75 -15.94 -27.11
N ASP A 201 31.55 -14.97 -27.52
CA ASP A 201 31.34 -14.20 -28.75
C ASP A 201 31.68 -15.01 -30.02
N SER A 202 31.71 -14.35 -31.18
CA SER A 202 32.08 -14.97 -32.46
C SER A 202 33.58 -15.28 -32.62
N GLU A 203 34.44 -14.77 -31.76
CA GLU A 203 35.90 -15.00 -31.76
C GLU A 203 36.34 -15.99 -30.66
N GLY A 204 35.41 -16.43 -29.80
CA GLY A 204 35.63 -17.39 -28.73
C GLY A 204 36.08 -16.76 -27.41
N GLN A 205 35.92 -15.43 -27.24
CA GLN A 205 36.12 -14.74 -25.95
C GLN A 205 34.85 -14.83 -25.10
N GLU A 206 34.96 -14.64 -23.79
CA GLU A 206 33.81 -14.74 -22.86
C GLU A 206 32.84 -13.56 -23.05
N ASP A 207 31.60 -13.86 -23.44
CA ASP A 207 30.50 -12.89 -23.58
C ASP A 207 29.65 -12.91 -22.31
N GLU A 208 30.18 -12.34 -21.22
CA GLU A 208 29.43 -12.22 -19.96
C GLU A 208 28.16 -11.38 -20.10
N GLY A 209 28.04 -10.55 -21.14
CA GLY A 209 26.85 -9.74 -21.42
C GLY A 209 25.66 -10.50 -22.00
N ASN A 210 25.77 -11.80 -22.28
CA ASN A 210 24.74 -12.53 -23.02
C ASN A 210 23.48 -12.78 -22.16
N ALA A 211 22.31 -12.34 -22.64
CA ALA A 211 21.01 -12.57 -21.98
C ALA A 211 20.55 -14.06 -21.92
N ASN A 212 21.43 -15.00 -22.25
CA ASN A 212 21.20 -16.44 -22.20
C ASN A 212 22.29 -17.18 -21.38
N CYS A 213 23.01 -16.47 -20.50
CA CYS A 213 23.88 -17.03 -19.46
C CYS A 213 23.60 -16.33 -18.11
N GLY A 214 24.24 -16.81 -17.04
CA GLY A 214 24.32 -16.07 -15.77
C GLY A 214 23.02 -15.96 -14.96
N GLY A 215 23.13 -15.30 -13.80
CA GLY A 215 22.06 -15.13 -12.82
C GLY A 215 21.85 -16.41 -12.02
N GLY A 216 22.82 -16.80 -11.20
CA GLY A 216 22.74 -18.03 -10.40
C GLY A 216 21.53 -18.04 -9.48
N GLY A 217 21.38 -17.02 -8.64
CA GLY A 217 20.15 -16.78 -7.87
C GLY A 217 19.00 -16.36 -8.78
N PHE A 218 19.14 -15.20 -9.41
CA PHE A 218 18.10 -14.55 -10.20
C PHE A 218 18.63 -13.99 -11.52
N HIS A 219 17.86 -14.13 -12.60
CA HIS A 219 18.11 -13.49 -13.89
C HIS A 219 16.87 -12.70 -14.33
N LEU A 220 17.03 -11.41 -14.58
CA LEU A 220 16.02 -10.53 -15.19
C LEU A 220 16.41 -10.22 -16.64
N GLN A 221 15.51 -10.52 -17.58
CA GLN A 221 15.57 -10.02 -18.95
C GLN A 221 14.33 -9.15 -19.19
N GLY A 222 14.47 -7.85 -19.44
CA GLY A 222 13.28 -7.01 -19.65
C GLY A 222 13.45 -5.53 -19.36
N TYR A 223 12.34 -4.88 -19.02
CA TYR A 223 12.28 -3.43 -18.79
C TYR A 223 12.51 -3.09 -17.31
N HIS A 224 11.64 -3.54 -16.39
CA HIS A 224 11.58 -3.02 -15.01
C HIS A 224 11.43 -4.11 -13.93
N GLY A 225 12.48 -4.32 -13.14
CA GLY A 225 12.41 -5.10 -11.90
C GLY A 225 12.55 -4.24 -10.64
N ILE A 226 11.88 -4.64 -9.56
CA ILE A 226 12.15 -4.17 -8.19
C ILE A 226 12.41 -5.39 -7.33
N LEU A 227 13.62 -5.48 -6.79
CA LEU A 227 14.04 -6.49 -5.82
C LEU A 227 14.09 -5.79 -4.46
N SER A 228 13.23 -6.16 -3.51
CA SER A 228 13.19 -5.54 -2.18
C SER A 228 13.43 -6.55 -1.06
N SER A 229 14.23 -6.16 -0.06
CA SER A 229 14.51 -6.95 1.16
C SER A 229 15.01 -8.38 0.91
N CYS A 230 15.57 -8.66 -0.28
CA CYS A 230 15.96 -10.01 -0.70
C CYS A 230 17.36 -10.38 -0.22
N THR A 231 17.58 -11.67 0.06
CA THR A 231 18.89 -12.21 0.46
C THR A 231 19.42 -13.20 -0.57
N PHE A 232 20.63 -12.96 -1.06
CA PHE A 232 21.33 -13.79 -2.02
C PHE A 232 22.64 -14.30 -1.42
N SER A 233 22.85 -15.62 -1.38
CA SER A 233 24.14 -16.17 -0.92
C SER A 233 24.59 -17.44 -1.62
N ASN A 234 25.91 -17.62 -1.73
CA ASN A 234 26.55 -18.82 -2.27
C ASN A 234 26.08 -19.25 -3.68
N ASN A 235 25.48 -18.37 -4.47
CA ASN A 235 25.03 -18.68 -5.84
C ASN A 235 26.22 -18.61 -6.84
N PHE A 236 26.11 -19.31 -7.97
CA PHE A 236 27.17 -19.51 -8.96
C PHE A 236 26.73 -19.16 -10.40
N GLY A 237 27.68 -18.72 -11.23
CA GLY A 237 27.48 -18.23 -12.60
C GLY A 237 27.88 -16.75 -12.76
N VAL A 238 27.92 -16.26 -14.01
CA VAL A 238 28.08 -14.82 -14.31
C VAL A 238 26.96 -14.01 -13.63
N GLY A 239 27.27 -12.95 -12.89
CA GLY A 239 26.28 -12.26 -12.05
C GLY A 239 25.63 -13.24 -11.07
N SER A 240 26.45 -13.84 -10.21
CA SER A 240 26.13 -15.11 -9.56
C SER A 240 24.90 -15.02 -8.67
N ASN A 241 24.69 -13.88 -8.01
CA ASN A 241 23.48 -13.61 -7.25
C ASN A 241 22.37 -13.04 -8.14
N VAL A 242 22.67 -12.01 -8.93
CA VAL A 242 21.73 -11.27 -9.79
C VAL A 242 22.34 -10.98 -11.17
N PHE A 243 21.63 -11.33 -12.24
CA PHE A 243 21.93 -10.89 -13.61
C PHE A 243 20.79 -10.05 -14.17
N ILE A 244 21.10 -8.94 -14.82
CA ILE A 244 20.10 -8.03 -15.41
C ILE A 244 20.48 -7.70 -16.86
N SER A 245 19.63 -8.10 -17.81
CA SER A 245 19.67 -7.73 -19.22
C SER A 245 18.52 -6.77 -19.53
N ALA A 246 18.85 -5.49 -19.76
CA ALA A 246 17.86 -4.50 -20.16
C ALA A 246 17.40 -4.73 -21.61
N LEU A 247 16.10 -4.84 -21.86
CA LEU A 247 15.54 -4.91 -23.21
C LEU A 247 15.09 -3.55 -23.73
N LEU A 248 15.18 -3.38 -25.05
CA LEU A 248 14.94 -2.11 -25.72
C LEU A 248 13.95 -2.24 -26.88
N ASN A 249 12.84 -1.49 -26.80
CA ASN A 249 12.15 -0.97 -27.98
C ASN A 249 11.54 0.40 -27.68
N SER A 250 11.72 1.34 -28.61
CA SER A 250 11.29 2.75 -28.53
C SER A 250 11.97 3.62 -27.46
N GLY A 251 11.82 4.94 -27.59
CA GLY A 251 12.46 5.96 -26.74
C GLY A 251 11.58 6.45 -25.60
N SER A 252 10.72 5.58 -25.06
CA SER A 252 9.91 5.85 -23.87
C SER A 252 10.79 5.96 -22.61
N GLN A 253 10.31 6.65 -21.56
CA GLN A 253 11.07 6.84 -20.32
C GLN A 253 11.04 5.62 -19.39
N ALA A 254 11.65 4.51 -19.82
CA ALA A 254 12.02 3.36 -19.00
C ALA A 254 12.40 3.78 -17.56
N ILE A 255 11.83 3.16 -16.53
CA ILE A 255 12.24 3.32 -15.12
C ILE A 255 13.53 2.51 -14.88
N ALA A 256 14.39 2.94 -13.96
CA ALA A 256 15.55 2.13 -13.57
C ALA A 256 15.09 0.82 -12.89
N THR A 257 15.79 -0.29 -13.15
CA THR A 257 15.62 -1.50 -12.32
C THR A 257 16.25 -1.23 -10.96
N GLN A 258 15.62 -1.72 -9.88
CA GLN A 258 15.98 -1.35 -8.51
C GLN A 258 16.30 -2.58 -7.66
N LEU A 259 17.38 -2.51 -6.87
CA LEU A 259 17.62 -3.35 -5.70
C LEU A 259 17.52 -2.47 -4.46
N ILE A 260 16.68 -2.84 -3.49
CA ILE A 260 16.36 -2.05 -2.30
C ILE A 260 16.48 -2.92 -1.05
N ASN A 261 17.29 -2.52 -0.06
CA ASN A 261 17.50 -3.26 1.20
C ASN A 261 18.00 -4.72 1.00
N CYS A 262 18.63 -5.04 -0.12
CA CYS A 262 19.04 -6.41 -0.46
C CYS A 262 20.43 -6.75 0.11
N ASN A 263 20.58 -7.99 0.59
CA ASN A 263 21.84 -8.54 1.09
C ASN A 263 22.43 -9.52 0.05
N LEU A 264 23.65 -9.30 -0.42
CA LEU A 264 24.29 -10.12 -1.45
C LEU A 264 25.70 -10.57 -1.00
N SER A 265 25.90 -11.87 -0.83
CA SER A 265 27.23 -12.44 -0.53
C SER A 265 27.91 -12.97 -1.79
N LEU A 266 29.08 -12.46 -2.14
CA LEU A 266 29.94 -13.05 -3.17
C LEU A 266 30.82 -14.16 -2.58
N LYS A 267 30.91 -15.27 -3.31
CA LYS A 267 31.82 -16.38 -3.04
C LYS A 267 32.86 -16.44 -4.15
N GLY A 268 33.84 -15.53 -4.07
CA GLY A 268 34.87 -15.33 -5.11
C GLY A 268 35.43 -16.64 -5.63
N SER A 269 35.26 -16.84 -6.94
CA SER A 269 35.70 -18.02 -7.70
C SER A 269 35.59 -17.73 -9.19
N THR A 270 36.25 -18.52 -10.03
CA THR A 270 36.20 -18.39 -11.50
C THR A 270 34.80 -18.46 -12.09
N GLU A 271 33.89 -19.16 -11.41
CA GLU A 271 32.49 -19.33 -11.82
C GLU A 271 31.54 -18.28 -11.20
N ALA A 272 31.99 -17.51 -10.22
CA ALA A 272 31.21 -16.46 -9.56
C ALA A 272 32.06 -15.18 -9.47
N LYS A 273 32.35 -14.59 -10.63
CA LYS A 273 33.15 -13.36 -10.74
C LYS A 273 32.45 -12.11 -10.22
N SER A 274 31.12 -12.12 -10.05
CA SER A 274 30.42 -11.01 -9.40
C SER A 274 29.12 -11.38 -8.70
N SER A 275 28.69 -10.56 -7.74
CA SER A 275 27.34 -10.67 -7.16
C SER A 275 26.30 -10.22 -8.17
N ILE A 276 26.50 -9.03 -8.77
CA ILE A 276 25.60 -8.45 -9.77
C ILE A 276 26.32 -8.45 -11.12
N TYR A 277 25.63 -8.83 -12.20
CA TYR A 277 26.02 -8.46 -13.57
C TYR A 277 24.92 -7.61 -14.21
N TYR A 278 25.29 -6.47 -14.79
CA TYR A 278 24.39 -5.56 -15.48
C TYR A 278 24.81 -5.37 -16.95
N ALA A 279 24.06 -5.98 -17.87
CA ALA A 279 24.22 -5.81 -19.30
C ALA A 279 23.44 -4.58 -19.79
N GLY A 280 24.14 -3.47 -19.95
CA GLY A 280 23.64 -2.22 -20.51
C GLY A 280 23.67 -2.20 -22.05
N TYR A 281 22.93 -1.26 -22.65
CA TYR A 281 22.81 -1.11 -24.11
C TYR A 281 22.68 0.37 -24.50
N SER A 282 23.15 0.74 -25.71
CA SER A 282 23.29 2.13 -26.22
C SER A 282 22.03 3.00 -26.31
N LYS A 283 20.87 2.52 -25.83
CA LYS A 283 19.62 3.30 -25.77
C LYS A 283 18.90 3.19 -24.42
N ALA A 284 19.54 2.58 -23.41
CA ALA A 284 19.02 2.63 -22.05
C ALA A 284 19.14 4.08 -21.53
N LEU A 285 18.01 4.70 -21.16
CA LEU A 285 17.95 6.08 -20.66
C LEU A 285 17.85 6.19 -19.13
N LYS A 286 17.53 5.08 -18.46
CA LYS A 286 17.69 4.87 -17.01
C LYS A 286 18.18 3.43 -16.82
N GLY A 287 19.14 3.22 -15.93
CA GLY A 287 19.83 1.94 -15.79
C GLY A 287 19.47 1.19 -14.51
N LEU A 288 20.43 1.09 -13.58
CA LEU A 288 20.33 0.33 -12.34
C LEU A 288 20.42 1.26 -11.12
N LEU A 289 19.52 1.08 -10.15
CA LEU A 289 19.58 1.73 -8.83
C LEU A 289 19.83 0.68 -7.74
N ILE A 290 20.82 0.92 -6.88
CA ILE A 290 21.17 0.02 -5.76
C ILE A 290 21.09 0.83 -4.46
N LYS A 291 20.02 0.58 -3.68
CA LYS A 291 19.61 1.42 -2.54
C LYS A 291 19.59 0.64 -1.22
N SER A 292 20.31 1.13 -0.21
CA SER A 292 20.41 0.51 1.12
C SER A 292 20.82 -0.98 1.10
N CYS A 293 21.51 -1.42 0.05
CA CYS A 293 21.94 -2.82 -0.10
C CYS A 293 23.26 -3.05 0.62
N ILE A 294 23.53 -4.29 1.03
CA ILE A 294 24.81 -4.72 1.59
C ILE A 294 25.40 -5.81 0.69
N LEU A 295 26.46 -5.47 -0.03
CA LEU A 295 27.25 -6.39 -0.86
C LEU A 295 28.50 -6.78 -0.08
N TYR A 296 28.74 -8.06 0.14
CA TYR A 296 29.82 -8.54 1.02
C TYR A 296 30.44 -9.85 0.53
N GLY A 297 31.48 -10.33 1.22
CA GLY A 297 32.25 -11.50 0.81
C GLY A 297 33.50 -11.13 -0.01
N SER A 298 34.28 -12.15 -0.37
CA SER A 298 35.60 -11.95 -0.97
C SER A 298 35.55 -11.75 -2.48
N VAL A 299 36.29 -10.74 -2.93
CA VAL A 299 36.74 -10.54 -4.33
C VAL A 299 38.23 -10.89 -4.44
N ASP A 300 38.70 -11.10 -5.66
CA ASP A 300 40.10 -11.32 -6.04
C ASP A 300 40.49 -10.43 -7.24
N GLU A 301 41.60 -10.71 -7.91
CA GLU A 301 42.08 -9.87 -9.02
C GLU A 301 41.25 -9.99 -10.31
N ASN A 302 40.32 -10.96 -10.40
CA ASN A 302 39.45 -11.20 -11.57
C ASN A 302 37.96 -11.19 -11.19
N SER A 303 37.59 -10.59 -10.05
CA SER A 303 36.21 -10.54 -9.58
C SER A 303 35.86 -9.21 -8.89
N TYR A 304 34.59 -8.83 -8.98
CA TYR A 304 34.04 -7.54 -8.57
C TYR A 304 32.71 -7.77 -7.85
N GLN A 305 32.22 -6.85 -7.01
CA GLN A 305 30.86 -7.03 -6.48
C GLN A 305 29.79 -6.76 -7.55
N ILE A 306 30.08 -5.87 -8.50
CA ILE A 306 29.22 -5.50 -9.63
C ILE A 306 30.08 -5.61 -10.90
N ASN A 307 29.62 -6.37 -11.89
CA ASN A 307 30.22 -6.41 -13.22
C ASN A 307 29.25 -5.85 -14.27
N THR A 308 29.77 -5.28 -15.36
CA THR A 308 29.01 -4.63 -16.43
C THR A 308 29.72 -4.83 -17.77
N ASN A 309 29.01 -4.71 -18.90
CA ASN A 309 29.60 -4.92 -20.23
C ASN A 309 30.43 -3.73 -20.77
N THR A 310 31.19 -3.05 -19.90
CA THR A 310 31.89 -1.77 -20.12
C THR A 310 32.78 -1.69 -21.36
N GLU A 311 33.35 -2.80 -21.84
CA GLU A 311 34.21 -2.79 -23.02
C GLU A 311 33.45 -2.62 -24.35
N ASN A 312 32.12 -2.78 -24.35
CA ASN A 312 31.30 -2.53 -25.53
C ASN A 312 31.08 -1.03 -25.75
N ALA A 313 31.79 -0.45 -26.73
CA ALA A 313 31.59 0.95 -27.17
C ALA A 313 30.19 1.28 -27.78
N ASN A 314 29.20 0.40 -27.61
CA ASN A 314 27.79 0.57 -27.96
C ASN A 314 26.85 0.20 -26.77
N SER A 315 27.31 0.33 -25.52
CA SER A 315 26.47 0.30 -24.31
C SER A 315 26.54 1.64 -23.57
N ASN A 316 25.43 2.06 -22.97
CA ASN A 316 25.39 3.11 -21.95
C ASN A 316 25.07 2.40 -20.62
N ILE A 317 25.85 2.64 -19.57
CA ILE A 317 25.85 1.86 -18.33
C ILE A 317 25.65 2.78 -17.13
N TYR A 318 24.41 3.24 -16.96
CA TYR A 318 24.03 4.09 -15.83
C TYR A 318 23.80 3.26 -14.56
N ILE A 319 24.66 3.44 -13.54
CA ILE A 319 24.45 2.83 -12.22
C ILE A 319 24.50 3.91 -11.13
N TYR A 320 23.44 3.92 -10.32
CA TYR A 320 23.22 4.86 -9.22
C TYR A 320 23.16 4.12 -7.88
N PHE A 321 23.63 4.77 -6.83
CA PHE A 321 23.66 4.21 -5.48
C PHE A 321 23.06 5.19 -4.47
N GLU A 322 22.38 4.65 -3.47
CA GLU A 322 21.86 5.41 -2.33
C GLU A 322 22.08 4.59 -1.05
N ASN A 323 22.88 5.08 -0.10
CA ASN A 323 23.10 4.40 1.20
C ASN A 323 23.56 2.92 1.09
N THR A 324 24.26 2.54 0.02
CA THR A 324 24.67 1.15 -0.24
C THR A 324 26.06 0.87 0.32
N PHE A 325 26.22 -0.30 0.95
CA PHE A 325 27.46 -0.74 1.59
C PHE A 325 28.12 -1.85 0.77
N ILE A 326 29.43 -1.73 0.54
CA ILE A 326 30.23 -2.72 -0.19
C ILE A 326 31.41 -3.17 0.68
N CYS A 327 31.17 -4.23 1.46
CA CYS A 327 32.03 -4.74 2.52
C CYS A 327 33.18 -5.62 2.02
N THR A 328 33.86 -5.21 0.94
CA THR A 328 35.08 -5.87 0.41
C THR A 328 36.36 -5.29 0.98
N GLY A 329 36.36 -4.02 1.39
CA GLY A 329 37.56 -3.28 1.78
C GLY A 329 38.42 -2.78 0.61
N GLU A 330 37.97 -2.94 -0.63
CA GLU A 330 38.67 -2.47 -1.84
C GLU A 330 37.76 -1.60 -2.72
N GLU A 331 38.33 -0.57 -3.36
CA GLU A 331 37.62 0.27 -4.35
C GLU A 331 37.20 -0.49 -5.63
N ARG A 332 37.67 -1.72 -5.83
CA ARG A 332 37.31 -2.64 -6.93
C ARG A 332 35.90 -3.22 -6.80
N ALA A 333 34.93 -2.40 -6.35
CA ALA A 333 33.54 -2.80 -6.24
C ALA A 333 32.87 -3.03 -7.61
N VAL A 334 33.31 -2.30 -8.63
CA VAL A 334 32.74 -2.30 -9.99
C VAL A 334 33.85 -2.57 -11.02
N GLU A 335 33.60 -3.42 -12.03
CA GLU A 335 34.49 -3.57 -13.19
C GLU A 335 34.65 -2.23 -13.92
N GLY A 336 35.85 -1.96 -14.47
CA GLY A 336 36.18 -0.67 -15.08
C GLY A 336 36.36 0.49 -14.09
N GLY A 337 35.86 0.35 -12.86
CA GLY A 337 35.85 1.38 -11.83
C GLY A 337 34.69 2.36 -11.98
N PHE A 338 34.93 3.64 -11.68
CA PHE A 338 33.91 4.69 -11.65
C PHE A 338 34.23 5.73 -12.73
N GLY A 339 33.35 5.83 -13.73
CA GLY A 339 33.43 6.79 -14.84
C GLY A 339 32.26 7.78 -14.85
N GLU A 340 32.08 8.52 -15.95
CA GLU A 340 30.98 9.50 -16.08
C GLU A 340 29.57 8.86 -16.03
N GLU A 341 29.47 7.54 -16.26
CA GLU A 341 28.20 6.79 -16.27
C GLU A 341 27.90 6.08 -14.92
N VAL A 342 28.89 5.89 -14.05
CA VAL A 342 28.77 5.14 -12.78
C VAL A 342 29.29 6.01 -11.62
N SER A 343 28.39 6.51 -10.78
CA SER A 343 28.75 7.41 -9.68
C SER A 343 29.29 6.67 -8.44
N LYS A 344 30.22 7.30 -7.72
CA LYS A 344 30.64 6.90 -6.36
C LYS A 344 29.70 7.39 -5.25
N GLU A 345 28.83 8.35 -5.57
CA GLU A 345 27.91 8.94 -4.58
C GLU A 345 26.93 7.89 -4.07
N GLY A 346 26.66 7.90 -2.76
CA GLY A 346 25.77 6.93 -2.11
C GLY A 346 26.39 5.57 -1.78
N ILE A 347 27.69 5.35 -2.00
CA ILE A 347 28.41 4.11 -1.61
C ILE A 347 29.26 4.32 -0.34
N THR A 348 29.25 3.34 0.56
CA THR A 348 30.20 3.21 1.67
C THR A 348 31.01 1.90 1.53
N PHE A 349 32.34 1.98 1.54
CA PHE A 349 33.25 0.82 1.43
C PHE A 349 33.72 0.27 2.78
N ASP A 350 33.53 1.02 3.87
CA ASP A 350 33.80 0.57 5.24
C ASP A 350 32.52 0.05 5.89
N CYS A 351 32.58 -1.17 6.42
CA CYS A 351 31.47 -1.82 7.11
C CYS A 351 31.70 -1.95 8.63
N ALA A 352 32.80 -1.39 9.17
CA ALA A 352 32.95 -1.19 10.61
C ALA A 352 31.93 -0.18 11.18
N SER A 353 31.35 0.67 10.32
CA SER A 353 30.27 1.59 10.61
C SER A 353 28.88 1.11 10.16
N LEU A 354 28.71 -0.19 9.83
CA LEU A 354 27.38 -0.74 9.56
C LEU A 354 26.46 -0.46 10.77
N PRO A 355 25.29 0.18 10.58
CA PRO A 355 24.34 0.33 11.67
C PRO A 355 23.89 -1.07 12.11
N THR A 356 23.98 -1.36 13.42
CA THR A 356 23.26 -2.48 14.01
C THR A 356 21.78 -2.33 13.65
N ILE A 357 21.22 -3.28 12.90
CA ILE A 357 19.90 -3.15 12.29
C ILE A 357 18.83 -3.05 13.38
N ASN A 358 18.50 -1.81 13.72
CA ASN A 358 17.34 -1.44 14.51
C ASN A 358 16.20 -1.21 13.51
N PRO A 359 15.03 -1.86 13.63
CA PRO A 359 13.96 -1.81 12.61
C PRO A 359 13.17 -0.48 12.62
N SER A 360 13.85 0.63 12.87
CA SER A 360 13.31 1.99 12.84
C SER A 360 14.32 2.92 12.19
N ILE A 361 14.18 3.08 10.87
CA ILE A 361 14.88 4.09 10.07
C ILE A 361 13.81 4.91 9.36
N THR A 362 13.46 6.06 9.94
CA THR A 362 12.59 7.06 9.28
C THR A 362 13.31 7.59 8.03
N PRO A 363 12.66 7.61 6.85
CA PRO A 363 13.33 8.00 5.60
C PRO A 363 13.66 9.50 5.59
N THR A 364 14.94 9.84 5.71
CA THR A 364 15.41 11.23 5.53
C THR A 364 15.21 11.68 4.09
N ILE A 365 14.44 12.76 3.92
CA ILE A 365 14.10 13.34 2.61
C ILE A 365 15.32 14.02 1.98
N ASP A 366 15.55 13.79 0.68
CA ASP A 366 16.51 14.56 -0.12
C ASP A 366 16.04 16.03 -0.24
N PRO A 367 16.84 17.02 0.23
CA PRO A 367 16.51 18.44 0.11
C PRO A 367 16.40 18.97 -1.33
N SER A 368 16.81 18.20 -2.35
CA SER A 368 16.79 18.62 -3.77
C SER A 368 15.42 18.49 -4.45
N LEU A 369 14.51 17.67 -3.90
CA LEU A 369 13.23 17.35 -4.54
C LEU A 369 12.21 18.51 -4.49
N PRO A 370 11.49 18.80 -5.59
CA PRO A 370 10.52 19.89 -5.65
C PRO A 370 9.24 19.55 -4.87
N PHE A 371 9.10 20.13 -3.67
CA PHE A 371 7.94 19.94 -2.81
C PHE A 371 6.84 21.00 -3.04
N LEU A 372 5.59 20.60 -2.80
CA LEU A 372 4.42 21.49 -2.76
C LEU A 372 4.14 21.89 -1.30
N THR A 373 3.53 23.06 -1.07
CA THR A 373 3.24 23.58 0.28
C THR A 373 1.79 24.00 0.45
N CYS A 374 1.19 23.70 1.60
CA CYS A 374 -0.17 24.15 1.94
C CYS A 374 -0.19 25.48 2.71
N ASP A 375 -0.92 26.46 2.18
CA ASP A 375 -1.20 27.74 2.83
C ASP A 375 -2.15 27.60 4.04
N SER A 376 -1.95 28.42 5.07
CA SER A 376 -2.87 28.48 6.21
C SER A 376 -4.24 29.05 5.80
N ASN A 377 -5.31 28.45 6.34
CA ASN A 377 -6.72 28.78 6.12
C ASN A 377 -7.15 28.80 4.63
N LYS A 378 -6.50 28.00 3.79
CA LYS A 378 -6.97 27.62 2.44
C LYS A 378 -7.11 26.10 2.36
N ARG A 379 -8.07 25.59 1.59
CA ARG A 379 -8.11 24.16 1.27
C ARG A 379 -6.85 23.80 0.47
N CYS A 380 -6.20 22.71 0.84
CA CYS A 380 -5.01 22.23 0.16
C CYS A 380 -5.35 21.00 -0.68
N GLU A 381 -5.37 21.20 -1.99
CA GLU A 381 -5.63 20.18 -3.00
C GLU A 381 -4.76 20.45 -4.22
N PHE A 382 -4.25 19.38 -4.85
CA PHE A 382 -3.41 19.48 -6.04
C PHE A 382 -3.94 18.62 -7.21
N GLY A 383 -5.19 18.19 -7.11
CA GLY A 383 -5.78 17.14 -7.96
C GLY A 383 -5.37 15.74 -7.50
N GLU A 384 -5.42 14.77 -8.40
CA GLU A 384 -4.85 13.45 -8.18
C GLU A 384 -3.43 13.36 -8.74
N GLY A 385 -2.53 12.79 -7.93
CA GLY A 385 -1.20 12.41 -8.33
C GLY A 385 -1.21 11.23 -9.29
N ASN A 386 -0.16 11.13 -10.09
CA ASN A 386 0.14 10.03 -11.00
C ASN A 386 1.65 9.82 -11.02
N ALA A 387 2.13 8.78 -11.73
CA ALA A 387 3.53 8.41 -11.74
C ALA A 387 4.49 9.48 -12.31
N GLN A 388 3.95 10.52 -12.98
CA GLN A 388 4.69 11.59 -13.63
C GLN A 388 4.67 12.92 -12.87
N ASN A 389 3.65 13.19 -12.04
CA ASN A 389 3.50 14.45 -11.30
C ASN A 389 3.53 14.32 -9.76
N THR A 390 3.56 13.08 -9.23
CA THR A 390 3.60 12.86 -7.78
C THR A 390 4.90 13.35 -7.15
N THR A 391 4.80 13.96 -5.98
CA THR A 391 5.91 14.53 -5.21
C THR A 391 5.52 14.63 -3.73
N TYR A 392 6.37 15.25 -2.91
CA TYR A 392 6.11 15.59 -1.51
C TYR A 392 5.21 16.81 -1.38
N VAL A 393 4.10 16.65 -0.66
CA VAL A 393 3.30 17.75 -0.11
C VAL A 393 3.72 17.98 1.33
N LYS A 394 4.14 19.22 1.62
CA LYS A 394 4.67 19.62 2.91
C LYS A 394 3.70 20.57 3.62
N ILE A 395 3.25 20.15 4.80
CA ILE A 395 2.38 20.91 5.69
C ILE A 395 3.15 21.08 7.00
N GLN A 396 3.60 22.29 7.32
CA GLN A 396 4.41 22.53 8.52
C GLN A 396 4.06 23.85 9.17
N ASN A 397 3.73 23.79 10.47
CA ASN A 397 3.29 24.94 11.25
C ASN A 397 2.08 25.67 10.60
N THR A 398 1.26 24.92 9.86
CA THR A 398 0.09 25.44 9.12
C THR A 398 -1.15 25.33 9.99
N LYS A 399 -2.00 26.37 9.99
CA LYS A 399 -3.35 26.29 10.59
C LYS A 399 -4.43 26.35 9.52
N PHE A 400 -5.38 25.42 9.60
CA PHE A 400 -6.62 25.38 8.84
C PHE A 400 -7.79 25.58 9.81
N SER A 401 -8.67 26.54 9.51
CA SER A 401 -9.82 26.89 10.36
C SER A 401 -11.07 27.02 9.51
N ASP A 402 -12.18 26.43 9.94
CA ASP A 402 -13.52 26.63 9.38
C ASP A 402 -13.64 26.34 7.86
N ILE A 403 -12.78 25.46 7.33
CA ILE A 403 -12.77 25.08 5.90
C ILE A 403 -13.80 23.97 5.66
N HIS A 404 -14.63 24.13 4.64
CA HIS A 404 -15.64 23.15 4.23
C HIS A 404 -15.41 22.68 2.78
N SER A 405 -15.77 21.43 2.51
CA SER A 405 -15.76 20.83 1.18
C SER A 405 -17.00 19.96 0.96
N ASP A 406 -17.64 20.10 -0.21
CA ASP A 406 -18.68 19.18 -0.66
C ASP A 406 -18.13 17.80 -1.09
N THR A 407 -16.81 17.70 -1.30
CA THR A 407 -16.07 16.47 -1.64
C THR A 407 -15.11 16.08 -0.51
N ASP A 408 -14.41 14.96 -0.67
CA ASP A 408 -13.41 14.46 0.29
C ASP A 408 -12.35 15.51 0.66
N GLY A 409 -11.83 15.45 1.89
CA GLY A 409 -10.74 16.32 2.34
C GLY A 409 -11.21 17.75 2.59
N GLY A 410 -11.75 18.01 3.78
CA GLY A 410 -12.30 19.32 4.16
C GLY A 410 -11.26 20.44 4.14
N ALA A 411 -10.11 20.23 4.79
CA ALA A 411 -8.97 21.14 4.70
C ALA A 411 -7.84 20.63 3.79
N VAL A 412 -7.62 19.32 3.71
CA VAL A 412 -6.59 18.70 2.86
C VAL A 412 -7.18 17.53 2.09
N PHE A 413 -7.05 17.53 0.76
CA PHE A 413 -7.34 16.40 -0.11
C PHE A 413 -6.06 15.99 -0.85
N LEU A 414 -5.57 14.77 -0.61
CA LEU A 414 -4.38 14.23 -1.28
C LEU A 414 -4.59 12.79 -1.73
N SER A 415 -4.76 12.61 -3.04
CA SER A 415 -4.69 11.30 -3.69
C SER A 415 -3.37 11.18 -4.45
N GLY A 416 -2.57 10.17 -4.15
CA GLY A 416 -1.35 9.82 -4.89
C GLY A 416 -0.12 10.70 -4.66
N TYR A 417 0.05 11.32 -3.49
CA TYR A 417 1.23 12.11 -3.12
C TYR A 417 1.97 11.50 -1.92
N ASN A 418 3.26 11.84 -1.77
CA ASN A 418 3.92 11.76 -0.47
C ASN A 418 3.40 12.91 0.42
N ILE A 419 3.17 12.67 1.71
CA ILE A 419 2.78 13.73 2.66
C ILE A 419 3.73 13.76 3.86
N ILE A 420 4.18 14.97 4.21
CA ILE A 420 4.81 15.30 5.50
C ILE A 420 3.95 16.39 6.13
N CYS A 421 3.19 16.04 7.16
CA CYS A 421 2.31 16.96 7.88
C CYS A 421 2.74 17.05 9.35
N ASP A 422 3.42 18.13 9.73
CA ASP A 422 4.04 18.28 11.05
C ASP A 422 3.62 19.61 11.73
N GLN A 423 3.46 19.59 13.07
CA GLN A 423 3.16 20.77 13.91
C GLN A 423 1.97 21.62 13.43
N SER A 424 0.97 20.99 12.79
CA SER A 424 -0.12 21.68 12.11
C SER A 424 -1.47 21.49 12.81
N THR A 425 -2.41 22.41 12.61
CA THR A 425 -3.70 22.42 13.33
C THR A 425 -4.87 22.51 12.36
N PHE A 426 -5.85 21.64 12.55
CA PHE A 426 -7.10 21.56 11.80
C PHE A 426 -8.25 21.82 12.78
N GLU A 427 -9.02 22.88 12.55
CA GLU A 427 -9.97 23.41 13.53
C GLU A 427 -11.33 23.64 12.84
N ARG A 428 -12.34 22.82 13.17
CA ARG A 428 -13.69 22.86 12.59
C ARG A 428 -13.73 22.67 11.06
N CYS A 429 -12.76 21.94 10.52
CA CYS A 429 -12.71 21.59 9.10
C CYS A 429 -13.73 20.49 8.79
N SER A 430 -14.37 20.49 7.61
CA SER A 430 -15.42 19.50 7.31
C SER A 430 -15.51 19.09 5.85
N SER A 431 -15.91 17.84 5.63
CA SER A 431 -16.24 17.26 4.32
C SER A 431 -17.63 16.64 4.36
N ASN A 432 -18.38 16.73 3.25
CA ASN A 432 -19.63 15.98 3.09
C ASN A 432 -19.41 14.48 2.79
N ASN A 433 -18.17 14.02 2.57
CA ASN A 433 -17.78 12.62 2.34
C ASN A 433 -16.75 12.14 3.37
N GLN A 434 -15.48 11.93 3.01
CA GLN A 434 -14.43 11.44 3.91
C GLN A 434 -13.36 12.50 4.22
N GLY A 435 -12.70 12.38 5.38
CA GLY A 435 -11.54 13.21 5.75
C GLY A 435 -11.88 14.65 6.09
N GLY A 436 -12.51 14.89 7.25
CA GLY A 436 -13.01 16.23 7.61
C GLY A 436 -11.88 17.24 7.82
N GLY A 437 -10.81 16.84 8.48
CA GLY A 437 -9.52 17.54 8.42
C GLY A 437 -8.74 17.16 7.17
N ILE A 438 -8.33 15.88 7.08
CA ILE A 438 -7.44 15.34 6.04
C ILE A 438 -8.07 14.12 5.37
N TYR A 439 -8.13 14.13 4.04
CA TYR A 439 -8.28 12.93 3.21
C TYR A 439 -6.95 12.58 2.55
N LEU A 440 -6.55 11.31 2.65
CA LEU A 440 -5.28 10.78 2.15
C LEU A 440 -5.49 9.41 1.48
N LYS A 441 -5.03 9.26 0.23
CA LYS A 441 -5.11 7.99 -0.53
C LYS A 441 -3.78 7.70 -1.23
N ILE A 442 -3.06 6.66 -0.83
CA ILE A 442 -1.68 6.36 -1.30
C ILE A 442 -1.67 5.30 -2.43
N GLY A 443 -2.67 5.36 -3.32
CA GLY A 443 -3.09 4.25 -4.17
C GLY A 443 -2.38 4.03 -5.52
N LEU A 444 -1.31 4.76 -5.87
CA LEU A 444 -0.71 4.73 -7.23
C LEU A 444 0.00 3.40 -7.55
N ARG A 445 -0.70 2.34 -7.94
CA ARG A 445 -0.10 1.00 -8.19
C ARG A 445 1.08 1.02 -9.18
N LYS A 446 1.06 1.92 -10.18
CA LYS A 446 2.14 2.10 -11.19
C LYS A 446 3.25 3.10 -10.79
N TYR A 447 3.44 3.43 -9.51
CA TYR A 447 4.52 4.32 -9.06
C TYR A 447 5.55 3.58 -8.19
N ASN A 448 6.78 3.53 -8.67
CA ASN A 448 7.78 2.56 -8.20
C ASN A 448 8.66 3.08 -7.07
N ASN A 449 8.59 4.38 -6.74
CA ASN A 449 9.25 4.92 -5.57
C ASN A 449 8.31 4.80 -4.36
N VAL A 450 8.87 4.86 -3.15
CA VAL A 450 8.08 4.86 -1.92
C VAL A 450 7.15 6.09 -1.91
N LEU A 451 5.87 5.86 -1.65
CA LEU A 451 4.95 6.89 -1.19
C LEU A 451 4.74 6.66 0.31
N ASN A 452 5.24 7.58 1.12
CA ASN A 452 5.04 7.61 2.56
C ASN A 452 3.98 8.65 2.92
N ALA A 453 3.27 8.38 4.01
CA ALA A 453 2.58 9.42 4.76
C ALA A 453 3.14 9.49 6.17
N GLU A 454 3.65 10.66 6.54
CA GLU A 454 4.00 11.00 7.92
C GLU A 454 3.13 12.17 8.38
N ILE A 455 2.31 11.94 9.41
CA ILE A 455 1.46 12.94 10.03
C ILE A 455 1.82 13.00 11.52
N SER A 456 2.47 14.07 11.94
CA SER A 456 3.15 14.16 13.24
C SER A 456 2.84 15.44 14.01
N ASN A 457 2.77 15.34 15.34
CA ASN A 457 2.59 16.49 16.25
C ASN A 457 1.37 17.40 15.91
N CYS A 458 0.36 16.86 15.20
CA CYS A 458 -0.76 17.62 14.68
C CYS A 458 -1.97 17.62 15.63
N GLN A 459 -2.81 18.65 15.54
CA GLN A 459 -4.06 18.75 16.30
C GLN A 459 -5.25 18.80 15.35
N LEU A 460 -6.23 17.91 15.56
CA LEU A 460 -7.46 17.83 14.79
C LEU A 460 -8.65 18.00 15.74
N ASN A 461 -9.23 19.20 15.68
CA ASN A 461 -10.23 19.69 16.61
C ASN A 461 -11.56 19.90 15.90
N LYS A 462 -12.62 19.23 16.35
CA LYS A 462 -14.01 19.49 15.93
C LYS A 462 -14.27 19.33 14.43
N CYS A 463 -13.45 18.54 13.75
CA CYS A 463 -13.60 18.26 12.33
C CYS A 463 -14.75 17.26 12.08
N LYS A 464 -15.35 17.29 10.88
CA LYS A 464 -16.56 16.50 10.55
C LYS A 464 -16.52 15.86 9.17
N ALA A 465 -16.90 14.58 9.07
CA ALA A 465 -17.07 13.83 7.83
C ALA A 465 -17.99 12.62 8.04
N LYS A 466 -18.40 11.91 6.99
CA LYS A 466 -19.03 10.57 7.11
C LYS A 466 -18.03 9.51 7.57
N GLY A 467 -16.81 9.56 7.04
CA GLY A 467 -15.70 8.66 7.37
C GLY A 467 -14.42 9.44 7.67
N GLY A 468 -13.77 9.16 8.80
CA GLY A 468 -12.50 9.82 9.14
C GLY A 468 -12.68 11.31 9.42
N ALA A 469 -13.46 11.67 10.43
CA ALA A 469 -13.84 13.07 10.66
C ALA A 469 -12.62 13.97 10.98
N GLY A 470 -11.63 13.47 11.72
CA GLY A 470 -10.27 14.00 11.73
C GLY A 470 -9.50 13.65 10.46
N ILE A 471 -9.09 12.38 10.34
CA ILE A 471 -8.33 11.85 9.18
C ILE A 471 -9.06 10.64 8.58
N PHE A 472 -9.23 10.64 7.25
CA PHE A 472 -9.43 9.42 6.47
C PHE A 472 -8.14 9.11 5.72
N ALA A 473 -7.58 7.92 5.92
CA ALA A 473 -6.32 7.49 5.31
C ALA A 473 -6.45 6.09 4.69
N HIS A 474 -6.06 5.96 3.41
CA HIS A 474 -6.23 4.74 2.62
C HIS A 474 -4.94 4.32 1.90
N SER A 475 -4.38 3.17 2.27
CA SER A 475 -3.28 2.50 1.57
C SER A 475 -3.54 1.00 1.41
N THR A 476 -3.72 0.54 0.17
CA THR A 476 -3.96 -0.87 -0.18
C THR A 476 -2.91 -1.40 -1.16
N VAL A 477 -1.66 -0.92 -1.02
CA VAL A 477 -0.50 -1.28 -1.85
C VAL A 477 0.66 -1.69 -0.93
N GLU A 478 1.44 -2.69 -1.34
CA GLU A 478 2.61 -3.16 -0.58
C GLU A 478 3.65 -2.04 -0.37
N GLY A 479 4.37 -2.09 0.77
CA GLY A 479 5.45 -1.15 1.09
C GLY A 479 5.03 0.31 1.36
N ARG A 480 3.72 0.62 1.40
CA ARG A 480 3.21 1.99 1.59
C ARG A 480 2.53 2.17 2.92
N LEU A 481 3.35 2.51 3.90
CA LEU A 481 2.94 2.69 5.29
C LEU A 481 2.33 4.09 5.51
N ILE A 482 1.24 4.10 6.28
CA ILE A 482 0.67 5.32 6.86
C ILE A 482 1.20 5.41 8.30
N ASN A 483 1.94 6.48 8.61
CA ASN A 483 2.53 6.70 9.93
C ASN A 483 1.95 7.98 10.55
N ILE A 484 1.24 7.84 11.67
CA ILE A 484 0.58 8.94 12.39
C ILE A 484 1.11 8.96 13.83
N HIS A 485 1.87 9.99 14.24
CA HIS A 485 2.48 10.01 15.57
C HIS A 485 2.31 11.31 16.35
N LYS A 486 2.08 11.20 17.67
CA LYS A 486 1.96 12.35 18.60
C LYS A 486 0.84 13.34 18.22
N CYS A 487 -0.20 12.85 17.56
CA CYS A 487 -1.34 13.65 17.12
C CYS A 487 -2.47 13.63 18.16
N ILE A 488 -3.22 14.73 18.25
CA ILE A 488 -4.36 14.88 19.17
C ILE A 488 -5.66 15.01 18.34
N PHE A 489 -6.65 14.18 18.67
CA PHE A 489 -7.96 14.11 18.02
C PHE A 489 -9.04 14.47 19.05
N ASN A 490 -9.58 15.68 18.99
CA ASN A 490 -10.46 16.24 20.01
C ASN A 490 -11.83 16.68 19.47
N ASP A 491 -12.93 16.14 19.99
CA ASP A 491 -14.32 16.57 19.73
C ASP A 491 -14.73 16.48 18.25
N ASN A 492 -14.08 15.62 17.45
CA ASN A 492 -14.42 15.37 16.05
C ASN A 492 -15.70 14.51 15.93
N GLU A 493 -16.48 14.69 14.86
CA GLU A 493 -17.84 14.13 14.78
C GLU A 493 -18.19 13.53 13.42
N VAL A 494 -18.65 12.28 13.44
CA VAL A 494 -19.19 11.58 12.27
C VAL A 494 -20.57 12.13 11.89
N LEU A 495 -20.75 12.46 10.61
CA LEU A 495 -22.01 12.99 10.06
C LEU A 495 -23.06 11.88 9.86
N ASN A 496 -24.34 12.23 10.06
CA ASN A 496 -25.53 11.46 9.67
C ASN A 496 -25.64 10.02 10.24
N ILE A 497 -25.23 9.82 11.49
CA ILE A 497 -25.37 8.55 12.24
C ILE A 497 -26.83 8.04 12.30
N SER A 498 -27.83 8.94 12.20
CA SER A 498 -29.26 8.62 12.35
C SER A 498 -29.78 7.54 11.41
N ASP A 499 -29.29 7.52 10.17
CA ASP A 499 -29.87 6.71 9.11
C ASP A 499 -29.28 5.28 9.16
N TYR A 500 -28.01 5.19 9.60
CA TYR A 500 -27.26 3.95 9.81
C TYR A 500 -27.66 3.17 11.09
N LYS A 501 -28.35 3.80 12.04
CA LYS A 501 -28.83 3.12 13.27
C LYS A 501 -29.77 1.95 13.02
N SER A 502 -30.31 1.77 11.81
CA SER A 502 -31.26 0.70 11.46
C SER A 502 -30.63 -0.56 10.86
N THR A 503 -29.40 -0.48 10.33
CA THR A 503 -28.70 -1.61 9.70
C THR A 503 -27.63 -2.20 10.62
N LEU A 504 -26.81 -1.33 11.23
CA LEU A 504 -25.64 -1.70 12.04
C LEU A 504 -25.97 -2.35 13.41
N LEU A 505 -27.24 -2.61 13.70
CA LEU A 505 -27.66 -3.39 14.88
C LEU A 505 -28.02 -4.86 14.57
N ASP A 506 -28.21 -5.24 13.30
CA ASP A 506 -28.60 -6.59 12.91
C ASP A 506 -27.67 -7.25 11.85
N THR A 507 -27.16 -6.51 10.85
CA THR A 507 -26.20 -7.03 9.85
C THR A 507 -25.36 -5.95 9.16
N GLU A 508 -24.10 -6.29 8.86
CA GLU A 508 -23.20 -5.77 7.81
C GLU A 508 -23.78 -4.63 6.93
N SER A 509 -23.26 -3.41 7.09
CA SER A 509 -23.54 -2.33 6.14
C SER A 509 -22.58 -2.40 4.94
N SER A 510 -23.12 -2.23 3.73
CA SER A 510 -22.36 -2.16 2.48
C SER A 510 -21.48 -0.92 2.34
N ASP A 511 -21.73 0.14 3.12
CA ASP A 511 -21.04 1.42 3.02
C ASP A 511 -19.79 1.46 3.91
N ILE A 512 -18.75 0.75 3.47
CA ILE A 512 -17.44 0.52 4.13
C ILE A 512 -16.59 1.78 4.42
N ASN A 513 -17.18 2.98 4.43
CA ASN A 513 -16.51 4.29 4.57
C ASN A 513 -17.21 5.23 5.59
N VAL A 514 -17.92 4.69 6.58
CA VAL A 514 -18.66 5.46 7.60
C VAL A 514 -18.17 5.15 9.01
N GLY A 515 -17.93 6.18 9.82
CA GLY A 515 -17.37 6.09 11.18
C GLY A 515 -15.99 6.76 11.31
N GLY A 516 -15.23 6.41 12.35
CA GLY A 516 -13.86 6.92 12.52
C GLY A 516 -13.83 8.41 12.84
N GLY A 517 -14.30 8.82 14.02
CA GLY A 517 -14.35 10.25 14.38
C GLY A 517 -12.96 10.89 14.46
N GLY A 518 -12.01 10.26 15.15
CA GLY A 518 -10.59 10.63 15.08
C GLY A 518 -9.95 10.22 13.75
N ILE A 519 -9.80 8.90 13.55
CA ILE A 519 -9.19 8.29 12.35
C ILE A 519 -10.12 7.23 11.74
N PHE A 520 -10.19 7.18 10.41
CA PHE A 520 -10.58 5.99 9.65
C PHE A 520 -9.39 5.55 8.80
N LEU A 521 -8.87 4.34 9.05
CA LEU A 521 -7.63 3.83 8.46
C LEU A 521 -7.89 2.56 7.64
N VAL A 522 -7.89 2.67 6.32
CA VAL A 522 -7.86 1.54 5.38
C VAL A 522 -6.40 1.22 5.08
N THR A 523 -5.91 0.03 5.46
CA THR A 523 -4.46 -0.19 5.52
C THR A 523 -3.97 -1.59 5.17
N ASN A 524 -2.74 -1.64 4.65
CA ASN A 524 -1.92 -2.84 4.44
C ASN A 524 -0.74 -2.93 5.46
N GLY A 525 -0.81 -2.15 6.53
CA GLY A 525 0.25 -1.97 7.51
C GLY A 525 0.64 -0.49 7.70
N GLY A 526 1.11 -0.16 8.90
CA GLY A 526 1.40 1.21 9.30
C GLY A 526 1.44 1.36 10.81
N VAL A 527 1.77 2.56 11.28
CA VAL A 527 1.94 2.83 12.71
C VAL A 527 1.09 4.02 13.13
N VAL A 528 0.28 3.84 14.18
CA VAL A 528 -0.32 4.97 14.92
C VAL A 528 0.29 4.98 16.32
N GLU A 529 1.08 6.00 16.63
CA GLU A 529 1.99 5.99 17.80
C GLU A 529 1.86 7.24 18.68
N ASN A 530 1.78 7.06 20.01
CA ASN A 530 1.74 8.17 20.97
C ASN A 530 0.61 9.18 20.71
N CYS A 531 -0.48 8.77 20.05
CA CYS A 531 -1.63 9.63 19.73
C CYS A 531 -2.64 9.67 20.89
N GLU A 532 -3.37 10.78 20.99
CA GLU A 532 -4.39 10.98 22.02
C GLU A 532 -5.75 11.32 21.40
N PHE A 533 -6.79 10.63 21.85
CA PHE A 533 -8.16 10.76 21.38
C PHE A 533 -9.08 11.18 22.53
N LYS A 534 -9.95 12.18 22.30
CA LYS A 534 -10.81 12.83 23.30
C LYS A 534 -12.15 13.26 22.71
N ASP A 535 -13.25 12.94 23.38
CA ASP A 535 -14.60 13.46 23.10
C ASP A 535 -15.12 13.28 21.66
N ASN A 536 -14.47 12.42 20.85
CA ASN A 536 -14.87 12.18 19.45
C ASN A 536 -16.19 11.39 19.40
N LYS A 537 -16.91 11.47 18.28
CA LYS A 537 -18.29 10.96 18.18
C LYS A 537 -18.53 10.18 16.89
N GLY A 538 -19.23 9.05 17.02
CA GLY A 538 -19.57 8.14 15.92
C GLY A 538 -19.25 6.68 16.24
N ILE A 539 -19.36 5.82 15.24
CA ILE A 539 -18.97 4.41 15.31
C ILE A 539 -17.45 4.32 15.09
N GLY A 540 -16.73 3.59 15.95
CA GLY A 540 -15.28 3.74 16.08
C GLY A 540 -14.92 5.22 16.29
N SER A 541 -15.52 5.84 17.31
CA SER A 541 -15.51 7.29 17.53
C SER A 541 -14.10 7.87 17.55
N ASP A 542 -13.13 7.14 18.10
CA ASP A 542 -11.73 7.54 18.09
C ASP A 542 -10.99 6.95 16.89
N MET A 543 -11.20 5.67 16.58
CA MET A 543 -10.56 4.99 15.46
C MET A 543 -11.43 3.89 14.81
N ILE A 544 -11.39 3.84 13.48
CA ILE A 544 -11.67 2.63 12.69
C ILE A 544 -10.39 2.14 12.02
N VAL A 545 -10.16 0.82 12.09
CA VAL A 545 -9.21 0.10 11.23
C VAL A 545 -10.00 -0.79 10.28
N TYR A 546 -9.81 -0.63 8.97
CA TYR A 546 -10.41 -1.45 7.93
C TYR A 546 -9.35 -2.24 7.16
N ILE A 547 -9.50 -3.57 7.17
CA ILE A 547 -8.60 -4.50 6.50
C ILE A 547 -9.24 -4.95 5.18
N SER A 548 -8.89 -4.29 4.07
CA SER A 548 -9.53 -4.51 2.77
C SER A 548 -9.22 -5.88 2.15
N ASN A 549 -10.21 -6.43 1.43
CA ASN A 549 -10.06 -7.61 0.56
C ASN A 549 -9.11 -7.37 -0.64
N ASP A 550 -8.83 -6.12 -1.03
CA ASP A 550 -7.98 -5.78 -2.19
C ASP A 550 -6.50 -6.20 -2.06
N ILE A 551 -6.16 -6.74 -0.89
CA ILE A 551 -4.82 -7.03 -0.40
C ILE A 551 -4.75 -8.54 -0.10
N SER A 552 -3.83 -9.27 -0.72
CA SER A 552 -3.55 -10.66 -0.31
C SER A 552 -3.09 -10.70 1.16
N SER A 553 -3.63 -11.62 1.96
CA SER A 553 -3.23 -11.90 3.34
C SER A 553 -1.71 -11.91 3.52
N SER A 554 -1.01 -12.57 2.60
CA SER A 554 0.46 -12.69 2.57
C SER A 554 1.27 -11.42 2.35
N LEU A 555 0.66 -10.33 1.88
CA LEU A 555 1.31 -9.05 1.58
C LEU A 555 1.12 -8.00 2.69
N ARG A 556 0.60 -8.42 3.84
CA ARG A 556 0.23 -7.57 4.96
C ARG A 556 1.41 -7.35 5.90
N GLN A 557 1.73 -6.09 6.10
CA GLN A 557 2.60 -5.66 7.18
C GLN A 557 1.74 -5.41 8.43
N GLU A 558 2.33 -5.56 9.61
CA GLU A 558 1.61 -5.34 10.87
C GLU A 558 1.11 -3.89 10.96
N THR A 559 -0.17 -3.71 11.30
CA THR A 559 -0.73 -2.42 11.68
C THR A 559 -0.60 -2.29 13.19
N ILE A 560 0.31 -1.44 13.64
CA ILE A 560 0.66 -1.30 15.05
C ILE A 560 0.08 0.02 15.58
N ILE A 561 -0.90 -0.08 16.48
CA ILE A 561 -1.43 1.06 17.23
C ILE A 561 -0.78 1.01 18.61
N LYS A 562 0.15 1.92 18.91
CA LYS A 562 0.96 1.83 20.13
C LYS A 562 1.07 3.11 20.94
N ASP A 563 1.25 2.96 22.25
CA ASP A 563 1.43 4.05 23.22
C ASP A 563 0.26 5.09 23.18
N CYS A 564 -0.91 4.70 22.66
CA CYS A 564 -2.04 5.61 22.40
C CYS A 564 -2.98 5.72 23.60
N LYS A 565 -3.54 6.91 23.81
CA LYS A 565 -4.48 7.22 24.90
C LYS A 565 -5.88 7.54 24.35
N PHE A 566 -6.86 6.71 24.69
CA PHE A 566 -8.25 6.85 24.26
C PHE A 566 -9.10 7.32 25.45
N ASN A 567 -9.74 8.48 25.33
CA ASN A 567 -10.60 9.06 26.37
C ASN A 567 -12.03 9.16 25.81
N PHE A 568 -12.81 8.11 26.05
CA PHE A 568 -14.06 7.78 25.36
C PHE A 568 -15.27 7.87 26.31
N GLU A 569 -16.24 8.68 25.94
CA GLU A 569 -17.51 8.82 26.65
C GLU A 569 -18.62 8.10 25.87
N GLY A 570 -18.66 6.77 26.01
CA GLY A 570 -19.51 5.89 25.22
C GLY A 570 -21.01 6.05 25.53
N ASN A 571 -21.83 6.11 24.48
CA ASN A 571 -23.28 6.38 24.55
C ASN A 571 -24.00 5.96 23.25
N SER A 572 -25.31 6.24 23.12
CA SER A 572 -26.09 5.82 21.93
C SER A 572 -25.69 6.46 20.60
N ALA A 573 -24.87 7.52 20.60
CA ALA A 573 -24.28 8.14 19.41
C ALA A 573 -22.79 7.80 19.22
N SER A 574 -22.16 7.20 20.22
CA SER A 574 -20.76 6.74 20.19
C SER A 574 -20.67 5.35 20.81
N PRO A 575 -21.05 4.28 20.07
CA PRO A 575 -21.15 2.93 20.62
C PRO A 575 -19.79 2.23 20.78
N SER A 576 -18.74 2.69 20.11
CA SER A 576 -17.40 2.11 20.17
C SER A 576 -16.32 3.18 20.07
N SER A 577 -15.22 3.05 20.84
CA SER A 577 -14.02 3.90 20.72
C SER A 577 -13.18 3.46 19.52
N PHE A 578 -12.84 2.17 19.50
CA PHE A 578 -12.11 1.49 18.43
C PHE A 578 -13.02 0.44 17.77
N TYR A 579 -13.11 0.45 16.44
CA TYR A 579 -13.82 -0.57 15.66
C TYR A 579 -12.90 -1.20 14.60
N LEU A 580 -12.86 -2.54 14.56
CA LEU A 580 -12.12 -3.30 13.56
C LEU A 580 -13.07 -3.87 12.49
N ILE A 581 -13.08 -3.26 11.30
CA ILE A 581 -13.84 -3.78 10.16
C ILE A 581 -13.06 -4.94 9.52
N ARG A 582 -13.67 -6.13 9.49
CA ARG A 582 -13.06 -7.39 9.03
C ARG A 582 -13.75 -7.92 7.79
N THR A 583 -13.04 -7.91 6.66
CA THR A 583 -13.51 -8.58 5.45
C THR A 583 -13.34 -10.10 5.51
N THR A 584 -14.00 -10.81 4.60
CA THR A 584 -14.03 -12.28 4.60
C THR A 584 -12.77 -12.96 4.09
N LYS A 585 -11.94 -12.37 3.21
CA LYS A 585 -10.79 -13.07 2.60
C LYS A 585 -9.44 -12.71 3.25
N SER A 586 -9.43 -12.47 4.56
CA SER A 586 -8.51 -11.50 5.16
C SER A 586 -7.97 -11.85 6.55
N ASP A 587 -6.69 -12.23 6.63
CA ASP A 587 -5.94 -12.35 7.89
C ASP A 587 -5.74 -10.99 8.60
N ILE A 588 -5.97 -10.98 9.90
CA ILE A 588 -5.76 -9.81 10.76
C ILE A 588 -4.30 -9.75 11.20
N HIS A 589 -3.58 -8.74 10.72
CA HIS A 589 -2.25 -8.35 11.22
C HIS A 589 -2.35 -6.99 11.91
N VAL A 590 -3.07 -6.93 13.03
CA VAL A 590 -3.30 -5.72 13.82
C VAL A 590 -2.93 -5.99 15.27
N THR A 591 -2.12 -5.10 15.83
CA THR A 591 -1.70 -5.12 17.24
C THR A 591 -2.04 -3.78 17.89
N LEU A 592 -2.61 -3.81 19.09
CA LEU A 592 -2.57 -2.68 20.02
C LEU A 592 -1.48 -2.95 21.06
N GLU A 593 -0.57 -2.01 21.28
CA GLU A 593 0.56 -2.14 22.22
C GLU A 593 0.65 -0.97 23.20
N ASN A 594 0.76 -1.21 24.51
CA ASN A 594 0.81 -0.16 25.57
C ASN A 594 -0.38 0.82 25.55
N CYS A 595 -1.50 0.47 24.91
CA CYS A 595 -2.63 1.38 24.72
C CYS A 595 -3.49 1.50 25.98
N VAL A 596 -3.97 2.73 26.27
CA VAL A 596 -4.72 3.04 27.49
C VAL A 596 -6.09 3.65 27.15
N PHE A 597 -7.15 2.92 27.47
CA PHE A 597 -8.54 3.34 27.34
C PHE A 597 -9.07 3.87 28.68
N ARG A 598 -9.80 4.98 28.64
CA ARG A 598 -10.36 5.72 29.79
C ARG A 598 -11.72 6.32 29.43
N GLY A 599 -12.54 6.65 30.42
CA GLY A 599 -13.80 7.38 30.24
C GLY A 599 -15.00 6.65 30.87
N THR A 600 -16.19 6.77 30.27
CA THR A 600 -17.42 6.12 30.75
C THR A 600 -18.18 5.38 29.66
N LEU A 601 -19.10 4.50 30.07
CA LEU A 601 -19.94 3.68 29.20
C LEU A 601 -21.40 3.80 29.68
N GLU A 602 -22.17 4.71 29.09
CA GLU A 602 -23.56 4.96 29.47
C GLU A 602 -24.55 4.24 28.54
N LYS A 603 -25.39 3.36 29.12
CA LYS A 603 -26.43 2.62 28.40
C LYS A 603 -27.64 3.51 28.13
N GLU A 604 -27.93 3.77 26.86
CA GLU A 604 -29.06 4.57 26.37
C GLU A 604 -29.75 3.88 25.17
N ASP A 605 -31.06 4.06 25.01
CA ASP A 605 -31.88 3.47 23.93
C ASP A 605 -31.76 1.95 23.71
N GLY A 606 -31.24 1.23 24.71
CA GLY A 606 -30.98 -0.22 24.64
C GLY A 606 -29.57 -0.57 24.16
N ILE A 607 -28.91 0.34 23.44
CA ILE A 607 -27.51 0.26 22.99
C ILE A 607 -26.59 0.18 24.21
N ILE A 608 -25.61 -0.73 24.17
CA ILE A 608 -24.51 -0.81 25.13
C ILE A 608 -23.27 -0.31 24.39
N PRO A 609 -22.58 0.72 24.89
CA PRO A 609 -21.30 1.12 24.33
C PRO A 609 -20.16 0.26 24.89
N HIS A 610 -19.14 0.03 24.07
CA HIS A 610 -17.95 -0.78 24.37
C HIS A 610 -16.67 0.00 24.00
N PHE A 611 -15.50 -0.37 24.53
CA PHE A 611 -14.25 0.27 24.11
C PHE A 611 -13.73 -0.29 22.79
N ILE A 612 -13.75 -1.61 22.64
CA ILE A 612 -13.29 -2.32 21.43
C ILE A 612 -14.45 -3.16 20.87
N ASP A 613 -14.65 -3.05 19.56
CA ASP A 613 -15.74 -3.68 18.80
C ASP A 613 -15.22 -4.14 17.42
N ALA A 614 -15.85 -5.14 16.81
CA ALA A 614 -15.40 -5.77 15.55
C ALA A 614 -16.50 -6.63 14.91
N ASP A 615 -16.45 -6.79 13.58
CA ASP A 615 -17.37 -7.69 12.85
C ASP A 615 -17.27 -9.15 13.36
N GLU A 616 -18.35 -9.73 13.89
CA GLU A 616 -18.37 -11.06 14.54
C GLU A 616 -18.35 -12.27 13.57
N LEU A 617 -17.40 -12.31 12.64
CA LEU A 617 -17.17 -13.46 11.75
C LEU A 617 -16.61 -14.67 12.53
N LYS A 618 -17.28 -15.83 12.41
CA LYS A 618 -17.11 -17.00 13.31
C LYS A 618 -16.10 -18.08 12.87
N GLN A 619 -15.47 -17.96 11.70
CA GLN A 619 -14.64 -19.03 11.09
C GLN A 619 -13.56 -18.46 10.16
N ARG A 620 -12.62 -17.63 10.65
CA ARG A 620 -11.56 -17.02 9.80
C ARG A 620 -10.22 -16.86 10.54
N LEU A 621 -9.15 -16.78 9.76
CA LEU A 621 -7.75 -16.67 10.20
C LEU A 621 -7.38 -15.25 10.67
N GLY A 622 -6.38 -15.18 11.56
CA GLY A 622 -5.87 -13.94 12.15
C GLY A 622 -6.80 -13.36 13.23
N LEU A 623 -6.19 -12.84 14.30
CA LEU A 623 -6.88 -12.28 15.45
C LEU A 623 -6.16 -10.99 15.89
N LEU A 624 -6.91 -10.04 16.45
CA LEU A 624 -6.37 -8.80 17.02
C LEU A 624 -5.53 -9.12 18.26
N VAL A 625 -4.27 -8.70 18.30
CA VAL A 625 -3.39 -8.92 19.46
C VAL A 625 -3.38 -7.67 20.34
N LEU A 626 -3.66 -7.83 21.64
CA LEU A 626 -3.67 -6.74 22.62
C LEU A 626 -2.49 -6.93 23.59
N LYS A 627 -1.36 -6.26 23.30
CA LYS A 627 -0.13 -6.32 24.10
C LYS A 627 -0.14 -5.18 25.13
N ASP A 628 -0.23 -5.52 26.41
CA ASP A 628 -0.23 -4.58 27.54
C ASP A 628 -1.25 -3.44 27.35
N VAL A 629 -2.51 -3.81 27.11
CA VAL A 629 -3.62 -2.88 26.90
C VAL A 629 -4.44 -2.71 28.18
N TYR A 630 -4.66 -1.45 28.58
CA TYR A 630 -5.23 -1.09 29.88
C TYR A 630 -6.58 -0.37 29.73
N PHE A 631 -7.58 -0.80 30.50
CA PHE A 631 -8.92 -0.20 30.56
C PHE A 631 -9.16 0.40 31.94
N CYS A 632 -8.95 1.71 32.08
CA CYS A 632 -8.94 2.39 33.39
C CYS A 632 -10.36 2.62 33.94
N GLY A 633 -10.89 1.70 34.74
CA GLY A 633 -12.14 1.90 35.46
C GLY A 633 -12.49 0.81 36.49
N ASP A 634 -13.79 0.64 36.73
CA ASP A 634 -14.39 -0.46 37.51
C ASP A 634 -15.14 -1.33 36.46
N PHE A 635 -14.38 -1.85 35.48
CA PHE A 635 -14.88 -2.50 34.24
C PHE A 635 -14.62 -4.01 34.23
N ASN A 636 -15.32 -4.73 33.35
CA ASN A 636 -15.06 -6.13 33.01
C ASN A 636 -15.07 -6.36 31.48
N GLU A 637 -14.63 -7.55 31.08
CA GLU A 637 -14.58 -8.02 29.69
C GLU A 637 -15.88 -7.73 28.90
N GLN A 638 -17.05 -8.02 29.47
CA GLN A 638 -18.35 -7.85 28.80
C GLN A 638 -18.85 -6.39 28.76
N GLN A 639 -18.10 -5.44 29.34
CA GLN A 639 -18.27 -4.00 29.14
C GLN A 639 -17.22 -3.44 28.18
N VAL A 640 -16.00 -3.99 28.21
CA VAL A 640 -14.89 -3.53 27.36
C VAL A 640 -15.07 -3.96 25.91
N PHE A 641 -15.51 -5.21 25.71
CA PHE A 641 -15.59 -5.88 24.41
C PHE A 641 -17.04 -6.16 24.05
N GLN A 642 -17.39 -5.92 22.78
CA GLN A 642 -18.68 -6.34 22.22
C GLN A 642 -18.63 -7.82 21.79
N GLY A 643 -19.76 -8.52 21.88
CA GLY A 643 -19.92 -9.87 21.30
C GLY A 643 -19.08 -10.97 21.97
N ASN A 644 -18.70 -12.01 21.22
CA ASN A 644 -17.77 -13.02 21.69
C ASN A 644 -16.32 -12.65 21.34
N VAL A 645 -15.57 -12.22 22.35
CA VAL A 645 -14.17 -11.75 22.27
C VAL A 645 -13.26 -12.73 21.51
N SER A 646 -13.44 -14.05 21.70
CA SER A 646 -12.62 -15.08 21.03
C SER A 646 -12.89 -15.23 19.53
N ASN A 647 -13.87 -14.51 18.95
CA ASN A 647 -14.08 -14.46 17.51
C ASN A 647 -13.09 -13.50 16.81
N TYR A 648 -12.45 -12.59 17.55
CA TYR A 648 -11.67 -11.49 16.97
C TYR A 648 -10.41 -11.05 17.73
N ILE A 649 -10.19 -11.46 18.99
CA ILE A 649 -8.95 -11.20 19.75
C ILE A 649 -8.21 -12.49 20.08
N ASP A 650 -6.87 -12.44 19.98
CA ASP A 650 -5.99 -13.53 20.37
C ASP A 650 -5.81 -13.55 21.90
N ILE A 651 -6.67 -14.29 22.58
CA ILE A 651 -6.66 -14.40 24.05
C ILE A 651 -5.38 -15.09 24.56
N GLU A 652 -4.70 -15.92 23.76
CA GLU A 652 -3.49 -16.64 24.19
C GLU A 652 -2.24 -15.75 24.11
N ASN A 653 -2.16 -14.86 23.11
CA ASN A 653 -1.03 -13.96 22.90
C ASN A 653 -1.26 -12.50 23.39
N SER A 654 -2.37 -12.22 24.07
CA SER A 654 -2.71 -10.88 24.60
C SER A 654 -2.50 -10.73 26.11
N SER A 655 -2.03 -9.55 26.54
CA SER A 655 -2.02 -9.09 27.93
C SER A 655 -2.98 -7.91 28.12
N ILE A 656 -4.12 -8.20 28.76
CA ILE A 656 -5.25 -7.27 28.93
C ILE A 656 -5.42 -6.95 30.42
N TYR A 657 -5.55 -5.67 30.77
CA TYR A 657 -5.68 -5.19 32.14
C TYR A 657 -6.94 -4.34 32.33
N TYR A 658 -7.82 -4.74 33.25
CA TYR A 658 -9.05 -4.02 33.60
C TYR A 658 -8.88 -2.99 34.74
N ASP A 659 -7.64 -2.71 35.12
CA ASP A 659 -7.26 -1.64 36.03
C ASP A 659 -5.95 -0.98 35.57
N CYS A 660 -5.71 0.24 36.03
CA CYS A 660 -4.53 1.04 35.68
C CYS A 660 -3.59 1.30 36.86
N SER A 661 -3.62 0.44 37.89
CA SER A 661 -2.77 0.54 39.08
C SER A 661 -1.31 0.14 38.83
N ASN A 662 -1.06 -0.57 37.73
CA ASN A 662 0.27 -1.04 37.33
C ASN A 662 0.91 -0.23 36.18
N LEU A 663 0.24 0.83 35.69
CA LEU A 663 0.85 1.76 34.73
C LEU A 663 2.07 2.44 35.39
N PRO A 664 3.23 2.53 34.70
CA PRO A 664 4.33 3.40 35.13
C PRO A 664 3.81 4.84 35.26
N ASP A 665 4.18 5.56 36.34
CA ASP A 665 3.60 6.85 36.78
C ASP A 665 3.38 7.88 35.64
N ASP A 666 2.20 7.80 35.00
CA ASP A 666 1.65 8.81 34.10
C ASP A 666 1.26 9.99 34.99
N THR A 667 2.09 11.05 35.01
CA THR A 667 2.04 12.07 36.09
C THR A 667 0.71 12.84 36.18
N ASP A 668 -0.16 12.73 35.18
CA ASP A 668 -1.58 13.11 35.24
C ASP A 668 -2.40 12.14 36.10
N SER A 669 -2.03 12.05 37.37
CA SER A 669 -2.84 11.48 38.45
C SER A 669 -4.05 12.37 38.75
N GLY A 670 -4.98 12.44 37.79
CA GLY A 670 -6.31 13.00 37.96
C GLY A 670 -6.97 12.35 39.17
N LYS A 671 -7.11 13.12 40.26
CA LYS A 671 -7.35 12.56 41.61
C LYS A 671 -8.72 11.89 41.72
N GLY A 672 -8.75 10.59 41.44
CA GLY A 672 -9.88 9.70 41.68
C GLY A 672 -10.34 9.82 43.13
N LEU A 673 -11.44 10.52 43.35
CA LEU A 673 -11.94 10.81 44.70
C LEU A 673 -12.42 9.50 45.33
N SER A 674 -11.72 9.03 46.37
CA SER A 674 -12.00 7.73 46.99
C SER A 674 -13.47 7.59 47.41
N LYS A 675 -13.99 6.35 47.50
CA LYS A 675 -15.43 6.07 47.69
C LYS A 675 -16.04 6.76 48.95
N SER A 676 -15.23 7.25 49.90
CA SER A 676 -15.64 8.12 51.02
C SER A 676 -16.07 9.55 50.64
N GLY A 677 -15.64 10.09 49.50
CA GLY A 677 -15.88 11.49 49.11
C GLY A 677 -17.31 11.81 48.66
N LYS A 678 -18.09 10.81 48.23
CA LYS A 678 -19.44 11.01 47.66
C LYS A 678 -20.49 11.55 48.66
N ILE A 679 -20.17 11.62 49.96
CA ILE A 679 -21.06 12.18 50.99
C ILE A 679 -20.96 13.73 51.08
N ALA A 680 -19.87 14.35 50.64
CA ALA A 680 -19.67 15.80 50.79
C ALA A 680 -20.52 16.65 49.82
N ILE A 681 -20.73 16.17 48.58
CA ILE A 681 -21.32 16.97 47.49
C ILE A 681 -22.79 17.31 47.76
N GLY A 682 -23.54 16.43 48.44
CA GLY A 682 -24.94 16.63 48.79
C GLY A 682 -25.23 17.80 49.75
N ILE A 683 -24.20 18.32 50.43
CA ILE A 683 -24.33 19.47 51.35
C ILE A 683 -23.85 20.77 50.70
N VAL A 684 -22.86 20.70 49.79
CA VAL A 684 -22.28 21.88 49.12
C VAL A 684 -23.23 22.49 48.08
N ILE A 685 -23.91 21.67 47.27
CA ILE A 685 -24.81 22.17 46.21
C ILE A 685 -25.95 23.05 46.77
N PRO A 686 -26.70 22.64 47.83
CA PRO A 686 -27.68 23.51 48.46
C PRO A 686 -27.12 24.84 48.97
N LEU A 687 -25.92 24.83 49.56
CA LEU A 687 -25.28 26.04 50.08
C LEU A 687 -24.87 27.02 48.97
N VAL A 688 -24.32 26.52 47.85
CA VAL A 688 -23.97 27.36 46.69
C VAL A 688 -25.22 28.00 46.08
N VAL A 689 -26.32 27.24 45.94
CA VAL A 689 -27.61 27.78 45.44
C VAL A 689 -28.14 28.88 46.37
N ILE A 690 -28.07 28.70 47.70
CA ILE A 690 -28.48 29.73 48.67
C ILE A 690 -27.62 30.99 48.52
N VAL A 691 -26.29 30.87 48.37
CA VAL A 691 -25.39 32.02 48.17
C VAL A 691 -25.72 32.76 46.88
N VAL A 692 -25.94 32.05 45.76
CA VAL A 692 -26.32 32.67 44.47
C VAL A 692 -27.65 33.41 44.58
N VAL A 693 -28.66 32.83 45.22
CA VAL A 693 -29.96 33.50 45.46
C VAL A 693 -29.79 34.76 46.32
N VAL A 694 -28.98 34.71 47.38
CA VAL A 694 -28.67 35.88 48.22
C VAL A 694 -27.96 36.98 47.43
N VAL A 695 -26.98 36.64 46.58
CA VAL A 695 -26.29 37.61 45.71
C VAL A 695 -27.26 38.26 44.71
N ILE A 696 -28.16 37.49 44.10
CA ILE A 696 -29.19 38.02 43.20
C ILE A 696 -30.14 38.98 43.94
N ILE A 697 -30.60 38.62 45.14
CA ILE A 697 -31.45 39.50 45.97
C ILE A 697 -30.71 40.79 46.33
N ILE A 698 -29.44 40.72 46.73
CA ILE A 698 -28.60 41.90 47.01
C ILE A 698 -28.47 42.78 45.76
N PHE A 699 -28.24 42.20 44.58
CA PHE A 699 -28.14 42.94 43.32
C PHE A 699 -29.43 43.69 42.97
N PHE A 700 -30.60 43.06 43.13
CA PHE A 700 -31.89 43.72 42.93
C PHE A 700 -32.18 44.82 43.97
N VAL A 701 -31.78 44.63 45.24
CA VAL A 701 -31.90 45.66 46.29
C VAL A 701 -30.99 46.85 46.02
N ILE A 702 -29.76 46.63 45.53
CA ILE A 702 -28.84 47.70 45.11
C ILE A 702 -29.40 48.45 43.90
N LYS A 703 -29.86 47.74 42.85
CA LYS A 703 -30.44 48.37 41.66
C LYS A 703 -31.63 49.27 42.01
N LYS A 704 -32.57 48.76 42.79
CA LYS A 704 -33.75 49.51 43.28
C LYS A 704 -33.40 50.73 44.17
N ARG A 705 -32.16 50.83 44.65
CA ARG A 705 -31.66 52.01 45.40
C ARG A 705 -31.06 53.07 44.49
N ASN A 706 -30.50 52.70 43.33
CA ASN A 706 -29.89 53.64 42.38
C ASN A 706 -30.93 54.37 41.52
N ASP A 707 -32.07 53.74 41.20
CA ASP A 707 -33.15 54.34 40.39
C ASP A 707 -33.85 55.56 41.06
N ASN A 708 -33.39 56.00 42.24
CA ASN A 708 -33.99 57.08 43.06
C ASN A 708 -33.15 58.37 43.12
N MET A 709 -32.07 58.52 42.33
CA MET A 709 -31.32 59.78 42.23
C MET A 709 -31.24 60.24 40.77
N ALA A 710 -31.67 61.48 40.52
CA ALA A 710 -31.95 62.02 39.19
C ALA A 710 -30.89 63.04 38.73
N HIS A 711 -30.98 63.43 37.46
CA HIS A 711 -30.47 64.68 36.85
C HIS A 711 -29.03 65.14 37.18
N GLU A 712 -28.19 65.25 36.14
CA GLU A 712 -27.86 66.57 35.55
C GLU A 712 -27.11 66.45 34.20
N GLU A 713 -27.20 67.53 33.42
CA GLU A 713 -26.48 67.86 32.19
C GLU A 713 -26.09 69.37 32.36
N PRO A 714 -25.21 70.01 31.55
CA PRO A 714 -24.34 69.52 30.47
C PRO A 714 -22.88 70.07 30.56
N THR A 715 -22.03 69.90 29.52
CA THR A 715 -21.30 70.98 28.78
C THR A 715 -20.14 70.49 27.88
N ASN A 716 -19.69 71.38 26.97
CA ASN A 716 -18.71 71.24 25.87
C ASN A 716 -17.23 71.04 26.37
N GLU A 717 -16.17 70.80 25.57
CA GLU A 717 -15.78 71.36 24.25
C GLU A 717 -14.95 70.45 23.31
N LEU A 718 -14.94 70.89 22.03
CA LEU A 718 -14.00 70.76 20.88
C LEU A 718 -12.68 69.94 21.03
N SER A 719 -12.07 69.36 19.98
CA SER A 719 -12.35 69.19 18.51
C SER A 719 -11.31 68.18 17.95
N GLU A 720 -11.17 67.76 16.67
CA GLU A 720 -11.69 68.10 15.33
C GLU A 720 -12.55 66.93 14.73
N THR A 721 -13.10 66.84 13.50
CA THR A 721 -12.76 67.24 12.10
C THR A 721 -11.56 66.49 11.48
N PHE A 722 -11.61 65.85 10.30
CA PHE A 722 -12.58 65.67 9.17
C PHE A 722 -12.61 64.14 8.80
N LYS A 723 -13.66 63.43 8.33
CA LYS A 723 -14.69 63.61 7.25
C LYS A 723 -14.09 63.71 5.82
N SER A 724 -14.63 63.10 4.74
CA SER A 724 -15.76 62.17 4.51
C SER A 724 -15.78 61.68 3.03
N THR A 725 -16.54 60.61 2.72
CA THR A 725 -17.25 60.32 1.43
C THR A 725 -16.50 60.32 0.07
N SER A 726 -16.30 59.11 -0.47
CA SER A 726 -16.90 58.53 -1.70
C SER A 726 -17.20 59.32 -3.01
N ASP A 727 -17.16 58.55 -4.11
CA ASP A 727 -17.94 58.61 -5.37
C ASP A 727 -17.40 59.28 -6.66
N PHE A 728 -17.28 58.43 -7.70
CA PHE A 728 -17.50 58.61 -9.15
C PHE A 728 -16.83 59.75 -9.96
N TYR A 729 -15.96 59.37 -10.93
CA TYR A 729 -16.30 59.31 -12.37
C TYR A 729 -15.24 58.50 -13.18
N ALA A 730 -15.43 58.26 -14.48
CA ALA A 730 -14.70 57.23 -15.26
C ALA A 730 -14.11 57.67 -16.62
N SER A 731 -13.08 56.95 -17.11
CA SER A 731 -12.67 56.83 -18.54
C SER A 731 -11.67 55.66 -18.73
N GLN A 732 -12.00 54.60 -19.49
CA GLN A 732 -11.67 54.32 -20.91
C GLN A 732 -10.25 53.76 -21.22
N GLY A 733 -10.20 52.77 -22.14
CA GLY A 733 -8.99 52.09 -22.66
C GLY A 733 -9.08 50.55 -22.48
N ALA A 734 -9.72 49.81 -23.41
CA ALA A 734 -9.11 49.16 -24.59
C ALA A 734 -8.27 47.90 -24.20
N SER A 735 -8.84 46.68 -24.29
CA SER A 735 -8.75 45.71 -25.42
C SER A 735 -7.45 44.85 -25.37
N GLU A 736 -7.42 43.56 -25.70
CA GLU A 736 -8.26 42.74 -26.61
C GLU A 736 -8.69 41.36 -26.03
N GLU A 737 -9.42 40.63 -26.87
CA GLU A 737 -10.17 39.35 -26.79
C GLU A 737 -9.35 38.12 -26.27
N ASN A 738 -9.91 37.12 -25.55
CA ASN A 738 -10.93 36.08 -25.91
C ASN A 738 -10.41 35.07 -26.97
N PRO A 739 -10.92 33.82 -27.12
CA PRO A 739 -11.93 33.03 -26.37
C PRO A 739 -11.33 31.69 -25.82
N LEU A 740 -12.02 30.71 -25.21
CA LEU A 740 -13.37 30.16 -25.39
C LEU A 740 -13.98 29.64 -24.07
N SER A 741 -15.24 30.03 -23.83
CA SER A 741 -16.19 29.23 -23.05
C SER A 741 -16.97 28.30 -23.99
N ALA A 742 -17.31 27.11 -23.49
CA ALA A 742 -18.36 26.27 -24.08
C ALA A 742 -19.32 25.87 -22.95
N ASN A 743 -20.61 26.13 -23.14
CA ASN A 743 -21.63 25.68 -22.21
C ASN A 743 -21.79 24.16 -22.31
N PHE A 744 -22.03 23.50 -21.19
CA PHE A 744 -22.82 22.27 -21.15
C PHE A 744 -23.96 22.44 -20.15
N GLU A 745 -25.08 21.77 -20.44
CA GLU A 745 -26.34 21.91 -19.72
C GLU A 745 -26.35 21.00 -18.48
N ASN A 746 -27.34 21.18 -17.60
CA ASN A 746 -27.62 20.21 -16.54
C ASN A 746 -27.94 18.85 -17.17
N ASP A 747 -27.12 17.83 -16.87
CA ASP A 747 -27.58 16.44 -16.93
C ASP A 747 -27.05 15.69 -15.70
N GLY A 748 -27.96 15.01 -15.00
CA GLY A 748 -27.70 14.41 -13.69
C GLY A 748 -27.28 12.95 -13.83
N ASN A 749 -26.03 12.71 -14.21
CA ASN A 749 -25.45 11.37 -14.26
C ASN A 749 -23.99 11.38 -13.75
N ASP A 750 -23.80 10.89 -12.53
CA ASP A 750 -22.47 10.56 -12.01
C ASP A 750 -21.97 9.27 -12.68
N PRO A 751 -20.82 9.26 -13.39
CA PRO A 751 -20.32 8.07 -14.05
C PRO A 751 -19.95 6.93 -13.08
N PHE A 752 -19.73 7.21 -11.80
CA PHE A 752 -19.24 6.22 -10.83
C PHE A 752 -20.29 5.13 -10.47
N MET A 753 -21.58 5.42 -10.62
CA MET A 753 -22.65 4.47 -10.26
C MET A 753 -22.84 3.35 -11.31
N ARG A 754 -22.46 3.56 -12.57
CA ARG A 754 -22.87 2.65 -13.66
C ARG A 754 -21.97 1.43 -13.86
N GLU A 755 -20.74 1.43 -13.34
CA GLU A 755 -19.90 0.22 -13.30
C GLU A 755 -20.25 -0.70 -12.11
N PHE A 756 -21.01 -0.21 -11.13
CA PHE A 756 -21.43 -1.01 -9.97
C PHE A 756 -22.70 -1.83 -10.23
N GLU A 757 -23.74 -1.22 -10.82
CA GLU A 757 -25.04 -1.92 -11.04
C GLU A 757 -24.96 -3.09 -12.04
N GLU A 758 -24.09 -3.03 -13.05
CA GLU A 758 -23.92 -4.11 -14.03
C GLU A 758 -23.26 -5.38 -13.42
N SER A 759 -22.65 -5.28 -12.22
CA SER A 759 -22.04 -6.42 -11.51
C SER A 759 -23.03 -7.29 -10.72
N LEU A 760 -24.29 -6.85 -10.56
CA LEU A 760 -25.27 -7.50 -9.68
C LEU A 760 -26.42 -8.23 -10.41
N GLN A 761 -26.32 -8.45 -11.73
CA GLN A 761 -27.38 -9.10 -12.53
C GLN A 761 -26.92 -10.14 -13.59
N ASN A 762 -25.74 -10.77 -13.44
CA ASN A 762 -25.36 -11.97 -14.21
C ASN A 762 -24.78 -13.07 -13.32
#